data_AF-A0A0P4US39-F1
#
_entry.id   AF-A0A0P4US39-F1
#
_cell.length_a   1.000
_cell.length_b   1.000
_cell.length_c   1.000
_cell.angle_alpha   90.00
_cell.angle_beta   90.00
_cell.angle_gamma   90.00
#
_symmetry.space_group_name_H-M   'P 1'
#
loop_
_entity.id
_entity.type
_entity.pdbx_description
1 polymer ?
#
loop_
_entity_poly.entity_id
_entity_poly.type
_entity_poly.pdbx_seq_one_letter_code
_entity_poly.pdbx_strand_id
1 'polypeptide(L)'
;MGKRLPQDEAELLPARVVEIFKTMGRETEIRGEQAGGGAIFARDRANQAIFVGEKVVNQKRRNLTQSLESAFSKTRRKAAGKGAKASDEAVVGIWHYRFATSSAPAVLETHWHEWMPARFANVWRVEAGKWICDRLLVNHRITHNGDFDGWTIFDDTIENAELGLWLQRVLHTPNAALGDSPKIAGMMDLLITQGMWDASLRLAYQMAVAESTRDACGGKTPTKDAPNTAPTEAQIQNWSTIVEKVFLDYQDKLLMPYANSMLELSRKHVNQFEQELIQALSQTIVCEKLAAFVKTAIHVFFHNNLYQATKLFLSRAQGSFGLVTASTLSEATLVVSAWGQPIATGFNVQDDYMVYASEPAAVDAVLSHIPRSYRLDLDQKGGEIAWVGVNHITVYSMLEDRELRSSELEERWIPLQGNSYILPPEKHAVDPVQRDIQEIPKILKSIEQSWDDPTSFNRQTADYFVELLIEKAKNLKLERVTDTPAIDLLITGVESSLWLGERFAQDLVLICPAMIVKTISSNQLLQRLQYDGSLRLGKTSIVLAISQSGQTFPTLQATNALEELRQQGNIREFFILTGEMCSLMGTAISQYYYQESSFTRRIFINGSGRRTAEPTTVAIAAAQATLTELLLYIAKQLTHQGAFGMTLSTADVLMLERMKIDFPTRAEAIVGITAKGEINRSSDYSQLIQSSKKWAQHIIEAPLVWAIHALYIVVTVGFGIPLVQTVCWIIFGFANLSIPGFLLPLLIVADILIYIFGPWLWSLALRYFQHRPLLARTGKRSVLIGDAPWIHQLLRCYVSKLFSLSYGIASLEVHGGNPQDHMLHHYGHRVVRGSLIFLGIPDGRRSPMQKESESAIVMSGKQAIGVQNLSTGAEIIALGHDPAIAHQSFQAAIVLSSSNLDASCDRQIALEELRESRFTGFERLLASYVFFWAMAKQVASFPLLQYQHWKSQSRTRIMTTAAPVSRATVDRSKRSMERSEV
;
A
#
# COMPACT_ATOMS: atom_id res chain seq x y z
N MET A 1 -10.08 13.29 -16.00
CA MET A 1 -10.56 14.49 -16.73
C MET A 1 -10.61 14.15 -18.21
N GLY A 2 -11.65 14.53 -18.95
CA GLY A 2 -11.67 14.30 -20.39
C GLY A 2 -12.86 14.94 -21.07
N LYS A 3 -12.82 14.98 -22.40
CA LYS A 3 -13.94 15.50 -23.21
C LYS A 3 -15.20 14.67 -22.97
N ARG A 4 -16.35 15.32 -23.07
CA ARG A 4 -17.65 14.64 -23.08
C ARG A 4 -17.89 14.03 -24.45
N LEU A 5 -18.16 12.73 -24.49
CA LEU A 5 -18.42 11.98 -25.72
C LEU A 5 -19.92 11.94 -26.00
N PRO A 6 -20.36 11.81 -27.27
CA PRO A 6 -21.79 11.74 -27.61
C PRO A 6 -22.55 10.62 -26.86
N GLN A 7 -21.88 9.52 -26.56
CA GLN A 7 -22.41 8.37 -25.82
C GLN A 7 -22.49 8.56 -24.29
N ASP A 8 -22.02 9.68 -23.75
CA ASP A 8 -22.04 9.96 -22.30
C ASP A 8 -23.42 10.41 -21.78
N GLU A 9 -24.40 10.57 -22.67
CA GLU A 9 -25.77 11.02 -22.39
C GLU A 9 -25.82 12.29 -21.51
N ALA A 10 -26.90 12.53 -20.75
CA ALA A 10 -27.01 13.65 -19.82
C ALA A 10 -26.51 13.32 -18.39
N GLU A 11 -25.78 12.21 -18.22
CA GLU A 11 -25.35 11.74 -16.90
C GLU A 11 -24.25 12.62 -16.28
N LEU A 12 -24.37 12.95 -14.99
CA LEU A 12 -23.33 13.73 -14.29
C LEU A 12 -21.96 13.04 -14.30
N LEU A 13 -21.92 11.71 -14.28
CA LEU A 13 -20.69 10.92 -14.38
C LEU A 13 -20.94 9.74 -15.32
N PRO A 14 -20.34 9.71 -16.52
CA PRO A 14 -20.60 8.66 -17.50
C PRO A 14 -20.10 7.29 -17.06
N ALA A 15 -20.76 6.22 -17.52
CA ALA A 15 -20.41 4.83 -17.20
C ALA A 15 -18.93 4.48 -17.47
N ARG A 16 -18.35 4.97 -18.57
CA ARG A 16 -16.92 4.76 -18.89
C ARG A 16 -15.99 5.31 -17.79
N VAL A 17 -16.33 6.45 -17.20
CA VAL A 17 -15.53 7.08 -16.14
C VAL A 17 -15.67 6.32 -14.83
N VAL A 18 -16.86 5.75 -14.57
CA VAL A 18 -17.08 4.84 -13.44
C VAL A 18 -16.20 3.59 -13.55
N GLU A 19 -16.03 3.03 -14.76
CA GLU A 19 -15.13 1.88 -14.97
C GLU A 19 -13.65 2.25 -14.83
N ILE A 20 -13.23 3.44 -15.30
CA ILE A 20 -11.90 4.00 -15.04
C ILE A 20 -11.66 4.09 -13.52
N PHE A 21 -12.58 4.73 -12.79
CA PHE A 21 -12.51 4.84 -11.33
C PHE A 21 -12.39 3.47 -10.64
N LYS A 22 -13.23 2.50 -11.02
CA LYS A 22 -13.17 1.15 -10.44
C LYS A 22 -11.85 0.44 -10.72
N THR A 23 -11.28 0.65 -11.90
CA THR A 23 -10.01 0.04 -12.31
C THR A 23 -8.86 0.65 -11.52
N MET A 24 -8.76 1.98 -11.46
CA MET A 24 -7.75 2.68 -10.65
C MET A 24 -7.91 2.38 -9.16
N GLY A 25 -9.15 2.34 -8.66
CA GLY A 25 -9.46 2.03 -7.25
C GLY A 25 -8.96 0.66 -6.82
N ARG A 26 -8.96 -0.35 -7.70
CA ARG A 26 -8.43 -1.69 -7.39
C ARG A 26 -6.92 -1.67 -7.15
N GLU A 27 -6.18 -0.89 -7.93
CA GLU A 27 -4.74 -0.72 -7.75
C GLU A 27 -4.42 0.09 -6.49
N THR A 28 -5.15 1.18 -6.26
CA THR A 28 -4.92 2.06 -5.10
C THR A 28 -5.25 1.37 -3.76
N GLU A 29 -6.29 0.52 -3.71
CA GLU A 29 -6.68 -0.21 -2.51
C GLU A 29 -5.59 -1.16 -1.96
N ILE A 30 -4.56 -1.49 -2.75
CA ILE A 30 -3.43 -2.34 -2.33
C ILE A 30 -2.63 -1.67 -1.19
N ARG A 31 -2.63 -0.34 -1.13
CA ARG A 31 -1.97 0.45 -0.08
C ARG A 31 -2.85 0.70 1.15
N GLY A 32 -4.14 0.40 1.08
CA GLY A 32 -5.09 0.55 2.17
C GLY A 32 -6.47 1.04 1.71
N GLU A 33 -7.49 0.80 2.53
CA GLU A 33 -8.88 1.15 2.21
C GLU A 33 -9.67 1.69 3.41
N GLN A 34 -9.07 2.52 4.27
CA GLN A 34 -9.75 2.97 5.49
C GLN A 34 -10.95 3.88 5.19
N ALA A 35 -10.77 4.84 4.30
CA ALA A 35 -11.80 5.77 3.88
C ALA A 35 -11.46 6.32 2.48
N GLY A 36 -12.44 6.91 1.81
CA GLY A 36 -12.21 7.54 0.53
C GLY A 36 -13.34 8.50 0.16
N GLY A 37 -13.08 9.34 -0.82
CA GLY A 37 -14.09 10.26 -1.34
C GLY A 37 -13.88 10.53 -2.81
N GLY A 38 -14.98 10.90 -3.46
CA GLY A 38 -15.03 11.29 -4.86
C GLY A 38 -15.86 12.55 -5.03
N ALA A 39 -15.46 13.43 -5.93
CA ALA A 39 -16.28 14.55 -6.37
C ALA A 39 -16.11 14.81 -7.86
N ILE A 40 -17.14 15.39 -8.48
CA ILE A 40 -17.17 15.84 -9.86
C ILE A 40 -17.63 17.29 -9.92
N PHE A 41 -17.30 17.96 -11.01
CA PHE A 41 -17.92 19.22 -11.38
C PHE A 41 -19.29 18.98 -12.03
N ALA A 42 -20.24 19.86 -11.73
CA ALA A 42 -21.57 19.90 -12.33
C ALA A 42 -22.03 21.37 -12.38
N ARG A 43 -23.11 21.64 -13.12
CA ARG A 43 -23.77 22.95 -13.12
C ARG A 43 -25.14 22.85 -12.49
N ASP A 44 -25.50 23.80 -11.64
CA ASP A 44 -26.83 23.85 -11.04
C ASP A 44 -27.90 24.42 -12.00
N ARG A 45 -29.12 24.64 -11.51
CA ARG A 45 -30.21 25.22 -12.32
C ARG A 45 -29.95 26.65 -12.79
N ALA A 46 -29.12 27.40 -12.05
CA ALA A 46 -28.69 28.75 -12.38
C ALA A 46 -27.40 28.76 -13.21
N ASN A 47 -27.00 27.61 -13.75
CA ASN A 47 -25.79 27.40 -14.54
C ASN A 47 -24.49 27.70 -13.77
N GLN A 48 -24.53 27.71 -12.43
CA GLN A 48 -23.37 27.91 -11.58
C GLN A 48 -22.58 26.61 -11.44
N ALA A 49 -21.25 26.71 -11.51
CA ALA A 49 -20.37 25.58 -11.25
C ALA A 49 -20.48 25.15 -9.78
N ILE A 50 -20.75 23.87 -9.57
CA ILE A 50 -20.86 23.23 -8.25
C ILE A 50 -20.06 21.95 -8.22
N PHE A 51 -19.72 21.49 -7.02
CA PHE A 51 -19.22 20.14 -6.83
C PHE A 51 -20.31 19.20 -6.32
N VAL A 52 -20.37 18.02 -6.92
CA VAL A 52 -21.19 16.90 -6.44
C VAL A 52 -20.25 15.79 -6.01
N GLY A 53 -20.27 15.42 -4.72
CA GLY A 53 -19.32 14.44 -4.18
C GLY A 53 -19.83 13.73 -2.94
N GLU A 54 -19.18 12.63 -2.61
CA GLU A 54 -19.51 11.78 -1.46
C GLU A 54 -18.26 11.23 -0.79
N LYS A 55 -18.32 10.99 0.52
CA LYS A 55 -17.23 10.46 1.35
C LYS A 55 -17.69 9.23 2.11
N VAL A 56 -16.84 8.22 2.21
CA VAL A 56 -17.16 6.94 2.84
C VAL A 56 -16.02 6.49 3.75
N VAL A 57 -16.33 6.16 5.00
CA VAL A 57 -15.47 5.36 5.87
C VAL A 57 -15.77 3.89 5.62
N ASN A 58 -14.76 3.10 5.32
CA ASN A 58 -14.95 1.70 4.97
C ASN A 58 -15.34 0.87 6.19
N GLN A 59 -16.16 -0.14 5.95
CA GLN A 59 -16.57 -1.10 6.97
C GLN A 59 -15.68 -2.35 6.90
N LYS A 60 -15.45 -3.01 8.03
CA LYS A 60 -14.49 -4.13 8.20
C LYS A 60 -14.52 -5.23 7.13
N ARG A 61 -15.66 -5.47 6.45
CA ARG A 61 -15.82 -6.55 5.45
C ARG A 61 -16.38 -6.06 4.12
N ARG A 62 -16.30 -4.76 3.85
CA ARG A 62 -16.75 -4.16 2.60
C ARG A 62 -15.55 -3.77 1.75
N ASN A 63 -15.81 -3.61 0.45
CA ASN A 63 -14.86 -3.06 -0.48
C ASN A 63 -15.08 -1.54 -0.57
N LEU A 64 -14.03 -0.75 -0.34
CA LEU A 64 -14.15 0.71 -0.34
C LEU A 64 -14.56 1.25 -1.71
N THR A 65 -13.94 0.80 -2.81
CA THR A 65 -14.26 1.28 -4.18
C THR A 65 -15.73 1.05 -4.52
N GLN A 66 -16.27 -0.15 -4.25
CA GLN A 66 -17.69 -0.46 -4.44
C GLN A 66 -18.59 0.34 -3.51
N SER A 67 -18.20 0.51 -2.24
CA SER A 67 -18.99 1.26 -1.25
C SER A 67 -19.05 2.74 -1.60
N LEU A 68 -17.94 3.31 -2.07
CA LEU A 68 -17.82 4.68 -2.52
C LEU A 68 -18.71 4.91 -3.74
N GLU A 69 -18.65 4.07 -4.76
CA GLU A 69 -19.52 4.23 -5.94
C GLU A 69 -21.00 4.00 -5.62
N SER A 70 -21.32 3.05 -4.74
CA SER A 70 -22.72 2.83 -4.30
C SER A 70 -23.30 4.06 -3.59
N ALA A 71 -22.50 4.72 -2.74
CA ALA A 71 -22.90 5.95 -2.07
C ALA A 71 -22.95 7.13 -3.07
N PHE A 72 -21.90 7.30 -3.86
CA PHE A 72 -21.76 8.41 -4.79
C PHE A 72 -22.83 8.38 -5.90
N SER A 73 -23.17 7.21 -6.43
CA SER A 73 -24.27 7.04 -7.39
C SER A 73 -25.62 7.56 -6.85
N LYS A 74 -25.92 7.35 -5.56
CA LYS A 74 -27.12 7.90 -4.92
C LYS A 74 -27.05 9.42 -4.84
N THR A 75 -25.90 9.96 -4.49
CA THR A 75 -25.66 11.41 -4.38
C THR A 75 -25.77 12.09 -5.74
N ARG A 76 -25.23 11.51 -6.81
CA ARG A 76 -25.38 12.01 -8.19
C ARG A 76 -26.84 12.00 -8.64
N ARG A 77 -27.59 10.91 -8.40
CA ARG A 77 -29.04 10.85 -8.72
C ARG A 77 -29.85 11.91 -7.97
N LYS A 78 -29.55 12.12 -6.69
CA LYS A 78 -30.20 13.17 -5.88
C LYS A 78 -29.87 14.57 -6.40
N ALA A 79 -28.63 14.82 -6.81
CA ALA A 79 -28.22 16.10 -7.40
C ALA A 79 -28.91 16.34 -8.75
N ALA A 80 -28.94 15.33 -9.63
CA ALA A 80 -29.65 15.40 -10.90
C ALA A 80 -31.16 15.67 -10.72
N GLY A 81 -31.80 15.00 -9.75
CA GLY A 81 -33.20 15.27 -9.39
C GLY A 81 -33.44 16.69 -8.85
N LYS A 82 -32.42 17.32 -8.25
CA LYS A 82 -32.43 18.74 -7.87
C LYS A 82 -32.11 19.68 -9.03
N GLY A 83 -31.82 19.17 -10.22
CA GLY A 83 -31.57 19.95 -11.43
C GLY A 83 -30.09 20.23 -11.71
N ALA A 84 -29.17 19.52 -11.06
CA ALA A 84 -27.77 19.54 -11.46
C ALA A 84 -27.60 18.87 -12.84
N LYS A 85 -26.79 19.47 -13.70
CA LYS A 85 -26.45 19.00 -15.05
C LYS A 85 -24.95 18.82 -15.17
N ALA A 86 -24.51 17.99 -16.12
CA ALA A 86 -23.09 17.86 -16.42
C ALA A 86 -22.55 19.16 -17.02
N SER A 87 -21.24 19.42 -16.87
CA SER A 87 -20.59 20.47 -17.66
C SER A 87 -20.49 20.01 -19.12
N ASP A 88 -20.73 20.94 -20.04
CA ASP A 88 -20.60 20.70 -21.48
C ASP A 88 -19.13 20.74 -21.94
N GLU A 89 -18.25 21.37 -21.16
CA GLU A 89 -16.83 21.56 -21.50
C GLU A 89 -16.01 20.28 -21.26
N ALA A 90 -16.15 19.67 -20.08
CA ALA A 90 -15.35 18.53 -19.69
C ALA A 90 -16.00 17.69 -18.58
N VAL A 91 -15.66 16.41 -18.53
CA VAL A 91 -15.91 15.54 -17.38
C VAL A 91 -14.68 15.56 -16.49
N VAL A 92 -14.80 16.25 -15.35
CA VAL A 92 -13.73 16.40 -14.36
C VAL A 92 -14.17 15.79 -13.04
N GLY A 93 -13.31 14.93 -12.48
CA GLY A 93 -13.54 14.34 -11.18
C GLY A 93 -12.23 14.14 -10.42
N ILE A 94 -12.35 14.20 -9.10
CA ILE A 94 -11.26 14.06 -8.14
C ILE A 94 -11.61 12.93 -7.16
N TRP A 95 -10.69 11.98 -7.00
CA TRP A 95 -10.84 10.87 -6.07
C TRP A 95 -9.63 10.76 -5.18
N HIS A 96 -9.85 10.26 -3.97
CA HIS A 96 -8.79 10.00 -3.03
C HIS A 96 -9.12 8.83 -2.11
N TYR A 97 -8.10 8.01 -1.84
CA TYR A 97 -8.15 6.89 -0.91
C TYR A 97 -7.23 7.21 0.27
N ARG A 98 -7.80 7.19 1.48
CA ARG A 98 -7.06 7.39 2.72
C ARG A 98 -6.58 6.04 3.25
N PHE A 99 -5.26 5.93 3.45
CA PHE A 99 -4.60 4.75 4.00
C PHE A 99 -4.56 4.78 5.54
N ALA A 100 -4.03 3.73 6.17
CA ALA A 100 -3.87 3.67 7.60
C ALA A 100 -2.93 4.76 8.14
N THR A 101 -3.51 5.78 8.77
CA THR A 101 -2.80 6.85 9.48
C THR A 101 -2.99 6.72 11.00
N SER A 102 -2.27 7.55 11.76
CA SER A 102 -2.31 7.57 13.23
C SER A 102 -3.67 7.99 13.81
N SER A 103 -4.56 8.59 13.02
CA SER A 103 -5.88 9.06 13.46
C SER A 103 -7.01 8.14 12.99
N ALA A 104 -8.10 8.08 13.78
CA ALA A 104 -9.27 7.29 13.45
C ALA A 104 -9.91 7.78 12.13
N PRO A 105 -10.41 6.87 11.28
CA PRO A 105 -11.11 7.27 10.07
C PRO A 105 -12.46 7.90 10.44
N ALA A 106 -12.69 9.12 9.98
CA ALA A 106 -13.95 9.84 10.12
C ALA A 106 -14.29 10.52 8.79
N VAL A 107 -15.58 10.64 8.48
CA VAL A 107 -16.05 11.29 7.24
C VAL A 107 -15.53 12.72 7.13
N LEU A 108 -15.50 13.46 8.25
CA LEU A 108 -14.96 14.82 8.32
C LEU A 108 -13.46 14.88 7.97
N GLU A 109 -12.70 13.87 8.39
CA GLU A 109 -11.25 13.70 8.17
C GLU A 109 -10.94 12.92 6.89
N THR A 110 -11.91 12.79 5.98
CA THR A 110 -11.76 12.08 4.70
C THR A 110 -11.77 13.08 3.55
N HIS A 111 -10.87 12.89 2.60
CA HIS A 111 -10.80 13.69 1.38
C HIS A 111 -12.07 13.57 0.52
N TRP A 112 -12.31 14.51 -0.38
CA TRP A 112 -11.62 15.82 -0.57
C TRP A 112 -11.84 16.75 0.64
N HIS A 113 -11.01 17.76 0.84
CA HIS A 113 -11.22 18.78 1.88
C HIS A 113 -11.60 20.12 1.27
N GLU A 114 -12.44 20.86 2.00
CA GLU A 114 -12.75 22.28 1.82
C GLU A 114 -12.60 22.96 3.18
N TRP A 115 -12.33 24.27 3.19
CA TRP A 115 -12.35 25.07 4.40
C TRP A 115 -13.55 25.99 4.43
N MET A 116 -13.66 26.89 3.45
CA MET A 116 -14.83 27.75 3.31
C MET A 116 -15.92 27.02 2.51
N PRO A 117 -17.19 27.07 2.97
CA PRO A 117 -18.29 26.54 2.18
C PRO A 117 -18.46 27.34 0.88
N ALA A 118 -19.21 26.76 -0.07
CA ALA A 118 -19.54 27.44 -1.31
C ALA A 118 -20.23 28.79 -1.02
N ARG A 119 -19.71 29.87 -1.63
CA ARG A 119 -20.14 31.25 -1.38
C ARG A 119 -20.23 32.02 -2.68
N PHE A 120 -21.12 33.00 -2.75
CA PHE A 120 -21.16 33.89 -3.91
C PHE A 120 -20.12 35.00 -3.77
N ALA A 121 -19.34 35.23 -4.83
CA ALA A 121 -18.42 36.36 -4.93
C ALA A 121 -18.57 37.04 -6.29
N ASN A 122 -18.24 38.33 -6.35
CA ASN A 122 -18.11 39.05 -7.61
C ASN A 122 -16.74 38.71 -8.20
N VAL A 123 -16.74 38.16 -9.41
CA VAL A 123 -15.53 37.68 -10.08
C VAL A 123 -15.37 38.41 -11.40
N TRP A 124 -14.31 39.21 -11.46
CA TRP A 124 -13.86 39.89 -12.67
C TRP A 124 -13.06 38.95 -13.56
N ARG A 125 -13.38 38.96 -14.86
CA ARG A 125 -12.62 38.26 -15.90
C ARG A 125 -12.64 39.03 -17.21
N VAL A 126 -11.78 38.61 -18.13
CA VAL A 126 -11.75 39.17 -19.49
C VAL A 126 -12.31 38.14 -20.45
N GLU A 127 -13.36 38.50 -21.19
CA GLU A 127 -13.89 37.71 -22.30
C GLU A 127 -13.98 38.59 -23.55
N ALA A 128 -13.48 38.09 -24.68
CA ALA A 128 -13.45 38.81 -25.95
C ALA A 128 -12.90 40.26 -25.83
N GLY A 129 -11.85 40.42 -25.01
CA GLY A 129 -11.19 41.70 -24.75
C GLY A 129 -11.97 42.71 -23.92
N LYS A 130 -13.02 42.29 -23.23
CA LYS A 130 -13.81 43.14 -22.33
C LYS A 130 -13.84 42.58 -20.91
N TRP A 131 -13.86 43.48 -19.94
CA TRP A 131 -14.09 43.13 -18.55
C TRP A 131 -15.55 42.72 -18.33
N ILE A 132 -15.73 41.60 -17.62
CA ILE A 132 -17.02 41.09 -17.18
C ILE A 132 -16.92 40.81 -15.69
N CYS A 133 -17.90 41.28 -14.93
CA CYS A 133 -18.06 40.95 -13.51
C CYS A 133 -19.31 40.10 -13.36
N ASP A 134 -19.13 38.84 -13.00
CA ASP A 134 -20.24 37.95 -12.69
C ASP A 134 -20.24 37.57 -11.22
N ARG A 135 -21.45 37.40 -10.68
CA ARG A 135 -21.62 36.84 -9.35
C ARG A 135 -21.59 35.32 -9.44
N LEU A 136 -20.44 34.73 -9.14
CA LEU A 136 -20.18 33.30 -9.27
C LEU A 136 -20.19 32.60 -7.92
N LEU A 137 -20.58 31.32 -7.91
CA LEU A 137 -20.41 30.46 -6.75
C LEU A 137 -18.96 29.94 -6.66
N VAL A 138 -18.24 30.37 -5.63
CA VAL A 138 -16.83 30.04 -5.39
C VAL A 138 -16.71 28.95 -4.33
N ASN A 139 -16.02 27.87 -4.69
CA ASN A 139 -15.62 26.79 -3.78
C ASN A 139 -14.32 26.15 -4.29
N HIS A 140 -13.46 25.79 -3.35
CA HIS A 140 -12.18 25.15 -3.63
C HIS A 140 -12.09 23.82 -2.88
N ARG A 141 -11.52 22.82 -3.55
CA ARG A 141 -11.37 21.48 -2.99
C ARG A 141 -9.97 20.96 -3.23
N ILE A 142 -9.46 20.23 -2.26
CA ILE A 142 -8.15 19.58 -2.35
C ILE A 142 -8.22 18.10 -2.04
N THR A 143 -7.38 17.32 -2.72
CA THR A 143 -6.99 15.98 -2.27
C THR A 143 -5.49 15.97 -2.03
N HIS A 144 -5.04 15.32 -0.97
CA HIS A 144 -3.67 15.40 -0.52
C HIS A 144 -3.22 14.04 0.00
N ASN A 145 -2.02 13.61 -0.39
CA ASN A 145 -1.38 12.39 0.09
C ASN A 145 0.02 12.72 0.60
N GLY A 146 0.34 12.38 1.85
CA GLY A 146 1.59 12.73 2.50
C GLY A 146 1.36 13.45 3.82
N ASP A 147 2.41 14.10 4.32
CA ASP A 147 2.38 14.90 5.54
C ASP A 147 2.75 16.34 5.19
N PHE A 148 1.86 17.28 5.50
CA PHE A 148 2.15 18.71 5.48
C PHE A 148 2.48 19.11 6.92
N ASP A 149 3.62 19.77 7.17
CA ASP A 149 4.12 20.06 8.52
C ASP A 149 3.83 21.51 8.95
N GLY A 150 3.92 22.43 8.00
CA GLY A 150 3.73 23.86 8.26
C GLY A 150 3.95 24.73 7.01
N TRP A 151 3.76 26.03 7.17
CA TRP A 151 3.89 26.99 6.08
C TRP A 151 4.66 28.24 6.52
N THR A 152 5.59 28.68 5.68
CA THR A 152 6.44 29.84 5.95
C THR A 152 5.76 31.15 5.56
N ILE A 153 5.56 32.02 6.55
CA ILE A 153 5.05 33.39 6.40
C ILE A 153 5.56 34.23 7.57
N PHE A 154 5.77 35.54 7.34
CA PHE A 154 6.36 36.44 8.35
C PHE A 154 7.80 36.05 8.74
N ASP A 155 8.57 35.52 7.79
CA ASP A 155 9.93 35.01 7.99
C ASP A 155 10.05 33.87 9.02
N ASP A 156 8.92 33.27 9.42
CA ASP A 156 8.84 32.14 10.34
C ASP A 156 7.97 31.02 9.77
N THR A 157 8.13 29.80 10.28
CA THR A 157 7.31 28.66 9.89
C THR A 157 6.20 28.46 10.90
N ILE A 158 4.96 28.58 10.44
CA ILE A 158 3.79 28.27 11.27
C ILE A 158 3.48 26.79 11.15
N GLU A 159 3.53 26.06 12.27
CA GLU A 159 3.10 24.66 12.33
C GLU A 159 1.59 24.50 12.10
N ASN A 160 1.17 23.33 11.61
CA ASN A 160 -0.23 23.02 11.27
C ASN A 160 -1.29 23.44 12.29
N ALA A 161 -1.03 23.23 13.58
CA ALA A 161 -2.01 23.51 14.63
C ALA A 161 -2.26 25.02 14.76
N GLU A 162 -1.18 25.80 14.80
CA GLU A 162 -1.24 27.25 14.85
C GLU A 162 -1.76 27.84 13.54
N LEU A 163 -1.37 27.27 12.40
CA LEU A 163 -1.84 27.67 11.07
C LEU A 163 -3.37 27.54 10.98
N GLY A 164 -3.93 26.45 11.51
CA GLY A 164 -5.37 26.27 11.58
C GLY A 164 -6.08 27.36 12.39
N LEU A 165 -5.53 27.73 13.54
CA LEU A 165 -6.10 28.78 14.39
C LEU A 165 -5.97 30.17 13.74
N TRP A 166 -4.87 30.45 13.06
CA TRP A 166 -4.67 31.68 12.31
C TRP A 166 -5.63 31.79 11.11
N LEU A 167 -5.79 30.72 10.33
CA LEU A 167 -6.72 30.66 9.19
C LEU A 167 -8.17 30.91 9.61
N GLN A 168 -8.61 30.40 10.77
CA GLN A 168 -9.98 30.66 11.27
C GLN A 168 -10.28 32.15 11.45
N ARG A 169 -9.26 32.92 11.82
CA ARG A 169 -9.37 34.37 12.03
C ARG A 169 -9.34 35.12 10.72
N VAL A 170 -8.35 34.84 9.88
CA VAL A 170 -8.16 35.51 8.60
C VAL A 170 -9.32 35.26 7.64
N LEU A 171 -9.84 34.02 7.60
CA LEU A 171 -10.97 33.62 6.73
C LEU A 171 -12.34 33.79 7.40
N HIS A 172 -12.40 34.21 8.67
CA HIS A 172 -13.63 34.30 9.48
C HIS A 172 -14.50 33.04 9.44
N THR A 173 -13.88 31.88 9.25
CA THR A 173 -14.56 30.60 9.08
C THR A 173 -13.99 29.57 10.06
N PRO A 174 -14.78 29.05 11.00
CA PRO A 174 -14.31 28.02 11.93
C PRO A 174 -14.04 26.70 11.19
N ASN A 175 -13.08 25.91 11.67
CA ASN A 175 -12.80 24.58 11.13
C ASN A 175 -12.78 23.55 12.25
N ALA A 176 -13.63 22.53 12.13
CA ALA A 176 -13.72 21.41 13.06
C ALA A 176 -12.72 20.28 12.78
N ALA A 177 -12.12 20.24 11.58
CA ALA A 177 -11.22 19.17 11.16
C ALA A 177 -9.80 19.35 11.74
N LEU A 178 -9.25 18.27 12.28
CA LEU A 178 -7.98 18.25 12.98
C LEU A 178 -6.79 17.99 12.06
N GLY A 179 -6.98 17.22 10.97
CA GLY A 179 -5.92 16.89 10.03
C GLY A 179 -5.20 18.12 9.42
N ASP A 180 -4.06 17.87 8.80
CA ASP A 180 -3.23 18.82 8.07
C ASP A 180 -3.89 19.28 6.74
N SER A 181 -4.53 18.35 6.04
CA SER A 181 -5.16 18.55 4.73
C SER A 181 -6.24 19.64 4.72
N PRO A 182 -7.13 19.75 5.73
CA PRO A 182 -7.99 20.92 5.87
C PRO A 182 -7.24 22.25 5.86
N LYS A 183 -6.06 22.37 6.49
CA LYS A 183 -5.31 23.64 6.52
C LYS A 183 -4.78 24.00 5.14
N ILE A 184 -4.38 23.02 4.33
CA ILE A 184 -4.07 23.23 2.92
C ILE A 184 -5.31 23.78 2.17
N ALA A 185 -6.51 23.23 2.42
CA ALA A 185 -7.74 23.76 1.84
C ALA A 185 -8.00 25.22 2.25
N GLY A 186 -7.75 25.58 3.52
CA GLY A 186 -7.84 26.96 4.00
C GLY A 186 -6.81 27.88 3.37
N MET A 187 -5.57 27.39 3.16
CA MET A 187 -4.57 28.13 2.40
C MET A 187 -5.03 28.37 0.96
N MET A 188 -5.66 27.39 0.30
CA MET A 188 -6.22 27.61 -1.04
C MET A 188 -7.34 28.66 -1.04
N ASP A 189 -8.23 28.68 -0.04
CA ASP A 189 -9.25 29.73 0.13
C ASP A 189 -8.65 31.12 0.37
N LEU A 190 -7.45 31.21 0.96
CA LEU A 190 -6.73 32.47 1.15
C LEU A 190 -5.96 32.90 -0.11
N LEU A 191 -5.36 31.95 -0.83
CA LEU A 191 -4.42 32.21 -1.92
C LEU A 191 -5.10 32.33 -3.28
N ILE A 192 -6.25 31.71 -3.53
CA ILE A 192 -6.95 31.83 -4.82
C ILE A 192 -7.76 33.14 -4.81
N THR A 193 -7.21 34.17 -5.45
CA THR A 193 -7.79 35.53 -5.39
C THR A 193 -8.06 36.18 -6.74
N GLN A 194 -7.61 35.58 -7.85
CA GLN A 194 -7.72 36.21 -9.18
C GLN A 194 -9.16 36.66 -9.48
N GLY A 195 -9.33 37.93 -9.84
CA GLY A 195 -10.62 38.53 -10.17
C GLY A 195 -11.52 38.86 -8.99
N MET A 196 -11.11 38.59 -7.74
CA MET A 196 -11.91 38.83 -6.53
C MET A 196 -11.22 39.86 -5.63
N TRP A 197 -11.78 41.07 -5.52
CA TRP A 197 -11.17 42.14 -4.74
C TRP A 197 -11.14 41.88 -3.24
N ASP A 198 -12.23 41.36 -2.67
CA ASP A 198 -12.33 41.03 -1.25
C ASP A 198 -11.26 40.01 -0.85
N ALA A 199 -11.09 38.95 -1.64
CA ALA A 199 -10.06 37.93 -1.43
C ALA A 199 -8.65 38.50 -1.62
N SER A 200 -8.45 39.33 -2.66
CA SER A 200 -7.16 39.95 -2.97
C SER A 200 -6.69 40.91 -1.88
N LEU A 201 -7.60 41.73 -1.35
CA LEU A 201 -7.33 42.65 -0.24
C LEU A 201 -7.06 41.89 1.06
N ARG A 202 -7.80 40.80 1.32
CA ARG A 202 -7.54 39.93 2.48
C ARG A 202 -6.12 39.36 2.43
N LEU A 203 -5.72 38.79 1.29
CA LEU A 203 -4.38 38.23 1.11
C LEU A 203 -3.29 39.30 1.18
N ALA A 204 -3.50 40.44 0.52
CA ALA A 204 -2.55 41.55 0.52
C ALA A 204 -2.29 42.10 1.93
N TYR A 205 -3.29 42.13 2.80
CA TYR A 205 -3.11 42.53 4.19
C TYR A 205 -2.14 41.58 4.89
N GLN A 206 -2.31 40.27 4.73
CA GLN A 206 -1.43 39.27 5.35
C GLN A 206 -0.01 39.29 4.77
N MET A 207 0.16 39.65 3.49
CA MET A 207 1.47 39.64 2.84
C MET A 207 2.25 40.95 2.99
N ALA A 208 1.57 42.10 3.16
CA ALA A 208 2.21 43.41 3.12
C ALA A 208 2.03 44.25 4.39
N VAL A 209 0.99 43.99 5.20
CA VAL A 209 0.68 44.80 6.39
C VAL A 209 1.02 44.04 7.67
N ALA A 210 0.48 42.84 7.84
CA ALA A 210 0.72 42.01 9.01
C ALA A 210 2.21 41.61 9.12
N GLU A 211 2.71 41.59 10.34
CA GLU A 211 4.09 41.24 10.68
C GLU A 211 4.18 39.92 11.43
N SER A 212 3.07 39.41 11.97
CA SER A 212 3.03 38.11 12.63
C SER A 212 1.63 37.50 12.66
N THR A 213 1.56 36.21 13.01
CA THR A 213 0.28 35.54 13.31
C THR A 213 -0.48 36.16 14.48
N ARG A 214 0.24 36.89 15.35
CA ARG A 214 -0.34 37.54 16.54
C ARG A 214 -1.20 38.73 16.19
N ASP A 215 -0.99 39.35 15.03
CA ASP A 215 -1.75 40.52 14.59
C ASP A 215 -3.21 40.17 14.30
N ALA A 216 -3.47 38.93 13.88
CA ALA A 216 -4.82 38.38 13.75
C ALA A 216 -5.42 37.95 15.11
N CYS A 217 -4.60 37.88 16.17
CA CYS A 217 -4.90 37.29 17.47
C CYS A 217 -4.83 38.29 18.65
N GLY A 218 -4.91 39.59 18.38
CA GLY A 218 -4.82 40.68 19.37
C GLY A 218 -3.46 40.77 20.05
N GLY A 219 -2.37 40.51 19.33
CA GLY A 219 -1.00 40.53 19.83
C GLY A 219 -0.60 39.26 20.60
N LYS A 220 -1.48 38.26 20.69
CA LYS A 220 -1.24 36.98 21.39
C LYS A 220 -0.90 35.85 20.41
N THR A 221 -0.24 34.80 20.89
CA THR A 221 -0.06 33.56 20.12
C THR A 221 -1.41 32.95 19.72
N PRO A 222 -1.54 32.32 18.54
CA PRO A 222 -2.79 31.67 18.13
C PRO A 222 -3.24 30.59 19.13
N THR A 223 -4.35 30.85 19.83
CA THR A 223 -5.04 29.89 20.70
C THR A 223 -6.53 29.87 20.39
N LYS A 224 -7.32 28.96 20.96
CA LYS A 224 -8.78 28.98 20.75
C LYS A 224 -9.44 30.23 21.35
N ASP A 225 -8.90 30.74 22.46
CA ASP A 225 -9.47 31.86 23.21
C ASP A 225 -8.90 33.23 22.81
N ALA A 226 -7.88 33.27 21.93
CA ALA A 226 -7.33 34.54 21.45
C ALA A 226 -8.41 35.31 20.65
N PRO A 227 -8.50 36.65 20.79
CA PRO A 227 -9.46 37.46 20.05
C PRO A 227 -9.19 37.36 18.54
N ASN A 228 -10.20 37.65 17.72
CA ASN A 228 -10.01 37.81 16.28
C ASN A 228 -9.85 39.30 15.94
N THR A 229 -8.63 39.73 15.66
CA THR A 229 -8.29 41.10 15.24
C THR A 229 -7.88 41.19 13.78
N ALA A 230 -8.01 40.11 13.00
CA ALA A 230 -7.87 40.18 11.55
C ALA A 230 -8.92 41.16 10.98
N PRO A 231 -8.65 41.82 9.83
CA PRO A 231 -9.63 42.69 9.18
C PRO A 231 -10.97 41.99 9.04
N THR A 232 -12.01 42.58 9.62
CA THR A 232 -13.37 42.02 9.63
C THR A 232 -13.95 41.94 8.22
N GLU A 233 -14.94 41.06 7.99
CA GLU A 233 -15.63 40.99 6.71
C GLU A 233 -16.21 42.34 6.27
N ALA A 234 -16.74 43.13 7.21
CA ALA A 234 -17.26 44.47 6.94
C ALA A 234 -16.15 45.47 6.50
N GLN A 235 -14.97 45.40 7.12
CA GLN A 235 -13.82 46.24 6.71
C GLN A 235 -13.34 45.86 5.31
N ILE A 236 -13.17 44.56 5.04
CA ILE A 236 -12.75 44.07 3.72
C ILE A 236 -13.79 44.47 2.65
N GLN A 237 -15.08 44.36 2.94
CA GLN A 237 -16.14 44.76 2.01
C GLN A 237 -16.13 46.27 1.75
N ASN A 238 -15.87 47.09 2.76
CA ASN A 238 -15.71 48.53 2.59
C ASN A 238 -14.53 48.85 1.66
N TRP A 239 -13.36 48.25 1.91
CA TRP A 239 -12.19 48.41 1.05
C TRP A 239 -12.46 47.94 -0.38
N SER A 240 -13.12 46.80 -0.54
CA SER A 240 -13.51 46.26 -1.85
C SER A 240 -14.43 47.21 -2.60
N THR A 241 -15.36 47.89 -1.91
CA THR A 241 -16.28 48.85 -2.53
C THR A 241 -15.54 50.09 -3.05
N ILE A 242 -14.55 50.57 -2.29
CA ILE A 242 -13.68 51.67 -2.71
C ILE A 242 -12.86 51.27 -3.93
N VAL A 243 -12.20 50.10 -3.87
CA VAL A 243 -11.36 49.59 -4.95
C VAL A 243 -12.17 49.34 -6.22
N GLU A 244 -13.35 48.72 -6.10
CA GLU A 244 -14.26 48.46 -7.21
C GLU A 244 -14.63 49.76 -7.95
N LYS A 245 -14.94 50.81 -7.20
CA LYS A 245 -15.28 52.12 -7.78
C LYS A 245 -14.14 52.67 -8.64
N VAL A 246 -12.91 52.66 -8.10
CA VAL A 246 -11.74 53.14 -8.85
C VAL A 246 -11.43 52.20 -10.03
N PHE A 247 -11.59 50.89 -9.86
CA PHE A 247 -11.36 49.93 -10.93
C PHE A 247 -12.29 50.19 -12.13
N LEU A 248 -13.58 50.44 -11.88
CA LEU A 248 -14.56 50.77 -12.93
C LEU A 248 -14.17 52.02 -13.74
N ASP A 249 -13.55 53.02 -13.12
CA ASP A 249 -13.09 54.23 -13.79
C ASP A 249 -11.86 54.00 -14.70
N TYR A 250 -11.10 52.93 -14.44
CA TYR A 250 -9.83 52.62 -15.11
C TYR A 250 -9.88 51.39 -16.03
N GLN A 251 -10.86 50.50 -15.87
CA GLN A 251 -10.90 49.16 -16.49
C GLN A 251 -10.64 49.17 -18.01
N ASP A 252 -11.21 50.13 -18.74
CA ASP A 252 -11.10 50.22 -20.21
C ASP A 252 -9.68 50.55 -20.69
N LYS A 253 -8.83 51.09 -19.81
CA LYS A 253 -7.45 51.47 -20.12
C LYS A 253 -6.43 50.44 -19.63
N LEU A 254 -6.83 49.55 -18.71
CA LEU A 254 -5.92 48.62 -18.04
C LEU A 254 -5.41 47.54 -19.00
N LEU A 255 -6.23 47.10 -19.94
CA LEU A 255 -5.85 46.07 -20.92
C LEU A 255 -4.99 46.64 -22.04
N MET A 256 -4.06 45.84 -22.55
CA MET A 256 -3.38 46.13 -23.82
C MET A 256 -4.37 46.05 -24.99
N PRO A 257 -4.11 46.74 -26.12
CA PRO A 257 -4.89 46.55 -27.33
C PRO A 257 -4.93 45.08 -27.74
N TYR A 258 -6.13 44.55 -28.04
CA TYR A 258 -6.37 43.15 -28.40
C TYR A 258 -6.09 42.12 -27.29
N ALA A 259 -6.02 42.55 -26.03
CA ALA A 259 -5.86 41.64 -24.90
C ALA A 259 -6.97 40.59 -24.85
N ASN A 260 -6.60 39.32 -24.66
CA ASN A 260 -7.57 38.22 -24.49
C ASN A 260 -7.58 37.65 -23.07
N SER A 261 -6.73 38.19 -22.20
CA SER A 261 -6.55 37.74 -20.82
C SER A 261 -6.37 38.94 -19.89
N MET A 262 -6.79 38.79 -18.63
CA MET A 262 -6.57 39.79 -17.58
C MET A 262 -5.09 39.96 -17.17
N LEU A 263 -4.19 39.13 -17.74
CA LEU A 263 -2.75 39.23 -17.55
C LEU A 263 -2.09 40.20 -18.54
N GLU A 264 -2.75 40.53 -19.65
CA GLU A 264 -2.22 41.38 -20.72
C GLU A 264 -2.47 42.87 -20.43
N LEU A 265 -1.74 43.39 -19.45
CA LEU A 265 -1.99 44.70 -18.85
C LEU A 265 -1.04 45.81 -19.34
N SER A 266 -1.56 47.02 -19.54
CA SER A 266 -0.77 48.23 -19.78
C SER A 266 -0.06 48.67 -18.49
N ARG A 267 1.26 48.45 -18.41
CA ARG A 267 2.09 48.86 -17.27
C ARG A 267 1.90 50.33 -16.89
N LYS A 268 1.76 51.23 -17.88
CA LYS A 268 1.52 52.65 -17.65
C LYS A 268 0.20 52.89 -16.90
N HIS A 269 -0.88 52.26 -17.35
CA HIS A 269 -2.20 52.47 -16.76
C HIS A 269 -2.37 51.73 -15.42
N VAL A 270 -1.72 50.58 -15.24
CA VAL A 270 -1.65 49.90 -13.94
C VAL A 270 -0.96 50.79 -12.90
N ASN A 271 0.16 51.43 -13.25
CA ASN A 271 0.83 52.35 -12.33
C ASN A 271 -0.06 53.56 -11.95
N GLN A 272 -0.84 54.09 -12.89
CA GLN A 272 -1.77 55.19 -12.61
C GLN A 272 -2.91 54.74 -11.70
N PHE A 273 -3.49 53.57 -11.98
CA PHE A 273 -4.51 52.94 -11.15
C PHE A 273 -4.00 52.67 -9.72
N GLU A 274 -2.74 52.24 -9.56
CA GLU A 274 -2.10 52.04 -8.25
C GLU A 274 -2.05 53.35 -7.45
N GLN A 275 -1.64 54.47 -8.06
CA GLN A 275 -1.56 55.76 -7.37
C GLN A 275 -2.93 56.27 -6.90
N GLU A 276 -3.95 56.13 -7.75
CA GLU A 276 -5.32 56.53 -7.37
C GLU A 276 -5.89 55.65 -6.26
N LEU A 277 -5.62 54.35 -6.29
CA LEU A 277 -6.04 53.45 -5.22
C LEU A 277 -5.37 53.80 -3.89
N ILE A 278 -4.07 54.14 -3.90
CA ILE A 278 -3.38 54.63 -2.69
C ILE A 278 -4.08 55.88 -2.16
N GLN A 279 -4.39 56.84 -3.03
CA GLN A 279 -5.09 58.06 -2.62
C GLN A 279 -6.48 57.77 -2.05
N ALA A 280 -7.29 56.93 -2.71
CA ALA A 280 -8.63 56.58 -2.28
C ALA A 280 -8.64 55.80 -0.95
N LEU A 281 -7.75 54.83 -0.78
CA LEU A 281 -7.68 54.00 0.42
C LEU A 281 -7.02 54.71 1.60
N SER A 282 -6.20 55.73 1.39
CA SER A 282 -5.57 56.52 2.46
C SER A 282 -6.57 57.18 3.40
N GLN A 283 -7.80 57.43 2.93
CA GLN A 283 -8.89 58.00 3.72
C GLN A 283 -9.50 56.99 4.70
N THR A 284 -9.28 55.70 4.48
CA THR A 284 -9.94 54.61 5.23
C THR A 284 -8.94 53.71 5.95
N ILE A 285 -7.72 53.55 5.42
CA ILE A 285 -6.65 52.72 5.97
C ILE A 285 -5.48 53.61 6.34
N VAL A 286 -5.26 53.80 7.64
CA VAL A 286 -4.06 54.46 8.16
C VAL A 286 -2.98 53.41 8.38
N CYS A 287 -2.07 53.26 7.41
CA CYS A 287 -0.99 52.29 7.45
C CYS A 287 0.25 52.82 6.73
N GLU A 288 1.42 52.71 7.37
CA GLU A 288 2.70 53.10 6.77
C GLU A 288 3.06 52.24 5.54
N LYS A 289 2.51 51.02 5.47
CA LYS A 289 2.70 50.06 4.36
C LYS A 289 1.58 50.11 3.30
N LEU A 290 0.78 51.18 3.26
CA LEU A 290 -0.37 51.29 2.34
C LEU A 290 0.01 51.08 0.86
N ALA A 291 1.13 51.64 0.40
CA ALA A 291 1.59 51.46 -0.97
C ALA A 291 1.91 49.99 -1.28
N ALA A 292 2.60 49.30 -0.36
CA ALA A 292 2.90 47.87 -0.49
C ALA A 292 1.61 47.02 -0.46
N PHE A 293 0.65 47.38 0.38
CA PHE A 293 -0.66 46.75 0.45
C PHE A 293 -1.43 46.87 -0.88
N VAL A 294 -1.55 48.08 -1.43
CA VAL A 294 -2.25 48.32 -2.71
C VAL A 294 -1.56 47.58 -3.85
N LYS A 295 -0.23 47.71 -3.95
CA LYS A 295 0.55 47.03 -4.99
C LYS A 295 0.37 45.51 -4.94
N THR A 296 0.39 44.94 -3.73
CA THR A 296 0.17 43.50 -3.53
C THR A 296 -1.26 43.11 -3.88
N ALA A 297 -2.26 43.88 -3.47
CA ALA A 297 -3.67 43.62 -3.79
C ALA A 297 -3.93 43.61 -5.31
N ILE A 298 -3.39 44.60 -6.03
CA ILE A 298 -3.45 44.66 -7.49
C ILE A 298 -2.76 43.44 -8.11
N HIS A 299 -1.56 43.09 -7.63
CA HIS A 299 -0.80 41.97 -8.17
C HIS A 299 -1.57 40.65 -8.03
N VAL A 300 -2.05 40.32 -6.82
CA VAL A 300 -2.75 39.05 -6.57
C VAL A 300 -4.14 39.00 -7.19
N PHE A 301 -4.79 40.15 -7.38
CA PHE A 301 -6.05 40.25 -8.14
C PHE A 301 -5.87 39.85 -9.60
N PHE A 302 -4.77 40.26 -10.23
CA PHE A 302 -4.52 39.92 -11.64
C PHE A 302 -3.89 38.54 -11.82
N HIS A 303 -2.98 38.11 -10.93
CA HIS A 303 -2.09 36.99 -11.21
C HIS A 303 -2.41 35.71 -10.43
N ASN A 304 -3.11 35.78 -9.29
CA ASN A 304 -3.16 34.65 -8.35
C ASN A 304 -4.33 33.69 -8.62
N ASN A 305 -4.29 33.04 -9.78
CA ASN A 305 -5.24 31.99 -10.18
C ASN A 305 -4.95 30.67 -9.44
N LEU A 306 -5.73 29.61 -9.70
CA LEU A 306 -5.54 28.31 -9.07
C LEU A 306 -4.10 27.77 -9.19
N TYR A 307 -3.48 27.94 -10.35
CA TYR A 307 -2.10 27.49 -10.62
C TYR A 307 -1.06 28.33 -9.88
N GLN A 308 -1.12 29.65 -9.94
CA GLN A 308 -0.19 30.54 -9.22
C GLN A 308 -0.36 30.43 -7.70
N ALA A 309 -1.59 30.28 -7.20
CA ALA A 309 -1.86 30.05 -5.79
C ALA A 309 -1.24 28.73 -5.31
N THR A 310 -1.31 27.67 -6.13
CA THR A 310 -0.67 26.38 -5.82
C THR A 310 0.86 26.50 -5.83
N LYS A 311 1.44 27.25 -6.77
CA LYS A 311 2.88 27.55 -6.79
C LYS A 311 3.34 28.30 -5.53
N LEU A 312 2.61 29.35 -5.16
CA LEU A 312 2.90 30.14 -3.96
C LEU A 312 2.74 29.34 -2.68
N PHE A 313 1.77 28.43 -2.62
CA PHE A 313 1.64 27.51 -1.49
C PHE A 313 2.86 26.61 -1.38
N LEU A 314 3.22 25.92 -2.47
CA LEU A 314 4.31 24.94 -2.47
C LEU A 314 5.69 25.57 -2.22
N SER A 315 5.95 26.80 -2.70
CA SER A 315 7.24 27.47 -2.48
C SER A 315 7.51 27.82 -1.02
N ARG A 316 6.49 27.75 -0.17
CA ARG A 316 6.54 28.09 1.26
C ARG A 316 6.09 26.95 2.17
N ALA A 317 5.71 25.81 1.62
CA ALA A 317 5.22 24.69 2.40
C ALA A 317 6.38 23.79 2.88
N GLN A 318 6.22 23.25 4.09
CA GLN A 318 7.10 22.25 4.66
C GLN A 318 6.37 20.91 4.76
N GLY A 319 7.12 19.83 4.52
CA GLY A 319 6.61 18.46 4.51
C GLY A 319 6.88 17.74 3.18
N SER A 320 6.15 16.65 2.97
CA SER A 320 6.23 15.79 1.79
C SER A 320 4.83 15.32 1.41
N PHE A 321 4.30 15.88 0.32
CA PHE A 321 2.96 15.59 -0.14
C PHE A 321 2.75 15.72 -1.66
N GLY A 322 1.81 14.92 -2.15
CA GLY A 322 1.20 15.05 -3.47
C GLY A 322 -0.15 15.74 -3.31
N LEU A 323 -0.40 16.78 -4.11
CA LEU A 323 -1.56 17.66 -3.95
C LEU A 323 -2.32 17.77 -5.28
N VAL A 324 -3.65 17.76 -5.18
CA VAL A 324 -4.54 18.11 -6.28
C VAL A 324 -5.47 19.20 -5.81
N THR A 325 -5.52 20.31 -6.54
CA THR A 325 -6.38 21.45 -6.24
C THR A 325 -7.39 21.64 -7.36
N ALA A 326 -8.63 21.92 -6.97
CA ALA A 326 -9.77 22.08 -7.86
C ALA A 326 -10.60 23.30 -7.41
N SER A 327 -11.13 24.07 -8.37
CA SER A 327 -11.89 25.29 -8.10
C SER A 327 -13.09 25.43 -9.04
N THR A 328 -14.24 25.88 -8.52
CA THR A 328 -15.40 26.21 -9.36
C THR A 328 -15.15 27.39 -10.31
N LEU A 329 -14.07 28.16 -10.10
CA LEU A 329 -13.61 29.20 -11.01
C LEU A 329 -12.90 28.64 -12.26
N SER A 330 -12.64 27.32 -12.32
CA SER A 330 -11.87 26.70 -13.40
C SER A 330 -12.32 25.25 -13.62
N GLU A 331 -13.60 25.04 -13.95
CA GLU A 331 -14.25 23.72 -13.98
C GLU A 331 -13.67 22.70 -14.99
N ALA A 332 -12.90 23.18 -15.99
CA ALA A 332 -12.27 22.36 -17.02
C ALA A 332 -10.76 22.08 -16.77
N THR A 333 -10.19 22.54 -15.66
CA THR A 333 -8.77 22.34 -15.33
C THR A 333 -8.55 21.86 -13.90
N LEU A 334 -7.40 21.25 -13.66
CA LEU A 334 -6.92 20.86 -12.33
C LEU A 334 -5.46 21.27 -12.20
N VAL A 335 -5.00 21.46 -10.97
CA VAL A 335 -3.56 21.58 -10.70
C VAL A 335 -3.16 20.39 -9.85
N VAL A 336 -2.13 19.69 -10.31
CA VAL A 336 -1.64 18.43 -9.76
C VAL A 336 -0.16 18.61 -9.46
N SER A 337 0.29 18.29 -8.25
CA SER A 337 1.66 18.57 -7.83
C SER A 337 2.27 17.45 -7.01
N ALA A 338 3.59 17.27 -7.19
CA ALA A 338 4.40 16.28 -6.51
C ALA A 338 5.51 16.98 -5.73
N TRP A 339 5.53 16.82 -4.41
CA TRP A 339 6.58 17.34 -3.53
C TRP A 339 6.95 16.27 -2.49
N GLY A 340 8.00 15.50 -2.74
CA GLY A 340 8.41 14.38 -1.88
C GLY A 340 7.49 13.14 -1.91
N GLN A 341 6.34 13.23 -2.57
CA GLN A 341 5.43 12.11 -2.85
C GLN A 341 5.19 11.99 -4.35
N PRO A 342 5.03 10.76 -4.87
CA PRO A 342 4.88 10.54 -6.29
C PRO A 342 3.49 10.97 -6.76
N ILE A 343 3.43 11.56 -7.96
CA ILE A 343 2.22 11.70 -8.75
C ILE A 343 2.56 11.40 -10.22
N ALA A 344 1.79 10.49 -10.81
CA ALA A 344 1.82 10.17 -12.22
C ALA A 344 0.56 10.71 -12.90
N THR A 345 0.74 11.21 -14.13
CA THR A 345 -0.34 11.62 -15.02
C THR A 345 -0.31 10.75 -16.27
N GLY A 346 -1.48 10.29 -16.72
CA GLY A 346 -1.62 9.46 -17.90
C GLY A 346 -2.56 10.08 -18.90
N PHE A 347 -2.23 9.99 -20.17
CA PHE A 347 -2.95 10.62 -21.28
C PHE A 347 -3.34 9.58 -22.31
N ASN A 348 -4.61 9.56 -22.67
CA ASN A 348 -5.12 8.90 -23.87
C ASN A 348 -5.34 9.98 -24.93
N VAL A 349 -4.46 10.01 -25.94
CA VAL A 349 -4.49 11.00 -27.02
C VAL A 349 -5.62 10.71 -28.03
N GLN A 350 -6.09 9.47 -28.12
CA GLN A 350 -7.15 9.10 -29.06
C GLN A 350 -8.53 9.57 -28.60
N ASP A 351 -8.82 9.44 -27.30
CA ASP A 351 -10.14 9.74 -26.73
C ASP A 351 -10.16 11.05 -25.91
N ASP A 352 -9.11 11.88 -26.02
CA ASP A 352 -8.95 13.18 -25.35
C ASP A 352 -9.30 13.14 -23.85
N TYR A 353 -8.62 12.27 -23.10
CA TYR A 353 -8.72 12.26 -21.65
C TYR A 353 -7.40 11.99 -20.94
N MET A 354 -7.34 12.45 -19.70
CA MET A 354 -6.25 12.18 -18.77
C MET A 354 -6.75 11.60 -17.44
N VAL A 355 -5.87 10.83 -16.81
CA VAL A 355 -6.01 10.31 -15.45
C VAL A 355 -4.79 10.70 -14.63
N TYR A 356 -4.91 10.71 -13.31
CA TYR A 356 -3.77 10.95 -12.42
C TYR A 356 -3.86 10.01 -11.22
N ALA A 357 -2.73 9.65 -10.65
CA ALA A 357 -2.67 8.91 -9.39
C ALA A 357 -1.33 9.12 -8.69
N SER A 358 -1.31 8.98 -7.36
CA SER A 358 -0.06 8.82 -6.62
C SER A 358 0.58 7.43 -6.82
N GLU A 359 -0.15 6.54 -7.47
CA GLU A 359 0.26 5.19 -7.82
C GLU A 359 0.37 5.09 -9.36
N PRO A 360 1.58 5.07 -9.95
CA PRO A 360 1.75 4.90 -11.39
C PRO A 360 1.03 3.64 -11.90
N ALA A 361 0.95 2.59 -11.09
CA ALA A 361 0.24 1.37 -11.45
C ALA A 361 -1.25 1.58 -11.75
N ALA A 362 -1.91 2.52 -11.06
CA ALA A 362 -3.31 2.84 -11.30
C ALA A 362 -3.51 3.52 -12.66
N VAL A 363 -2.53 4.32 -13.10
CA VAL A 363 -2.52 4.93 -14.45
C VAL A 363 -2.31 3.85 -15.51
N ASP A 364 -1.29 3.02 -15.33
CA ASP A 364 -0.97 1.91 -16.24
C ASP A 364 -2.18 0.99 -16.42
N ALA A 365 -2.88 0.65 -15.34
CA ALA A 365 -4.01 -0.29 -15.39
C ALA A 365 -5.17 0.15 -16.30
N VAL A 366 -5.34 1.46 -16.50
CA VAL A 366 -6.37 2.00 -17.39
C VAL A 366 -5.85 2.18 -18.81
N LEU A 367 -4.56 2.49 -18.98
CA LEU A 367 -4.02 2.98 -20.24
C LEU A 367 -3.10 2.00 -21.00
N SER A 368 -2.54 0.97 -20.35
CA SER A 368 -1.55 0.06 -20.98
C SER A 368 -2.07 -0.70 -22.21
N HIS A 369 -3.38 -0.89 -22.33
CA HIS A 369 -4.00 -1.56 -23.48
C HIS A 369 -4.52 -0.60 -24.55
N ILE A 370 -4.44 0.70 -24.31
CA ILE A 370 -5.01 1.73 -25.18
C ILE A 370 -3.92 2.28 -26.10
N PRO A 371 -4.13 2.27 -27.43
CA PRO A 371 -3.19 2.87 -28.36
C PRO A 371 -2.92 4.34 -28.08
N ARG A 372 -1.71 4.81 -28.41
CA ARG A 372 -1.32 6.24 -28.26
C ARG A 372 -1.55 6.77 -26.85
N SER A 373 -1.28 5.95 -25.84
CA SER A 373 -1.34 6.34 -24.43
C SER A 373 0.04 6.49 -23.82
N TYR A 374 0.20 7.54 -23.04
CA TYR A 374 1.47 7.96 -22.45
C TYR A 374 1.30 8.25 -20.97
N ARG A 375 2.36 8.06 -20.20
CA ARG A 375 2.46 8.47 -18.80
C ARG A 375 3.59 9.47 -18.63
N LEU A 376 3.37 10.46 -17.78
CA LEU A 376 4.38 11.40 -17.29
C LEU A 376 4.39 11.34 -15.77
N ASP A 377 5.55 10.98 -15.22
CA ASP A 377 5.79 10.97 -13.79
C ASP A 377 6.39 12.34 -13.40
N LEU A 378 5.75 13.02 -12.43
CA LEU A 378 6.23 14.30 -11.93
C LEU A 378 7.46 14.10 -11.02
N ASP A 379 8.44 15.00 -11.10
CA ASP A 379 9.63 14.96 -10.26
C ASP A 379 9.30 15.33 -8.81
N GLN A 380 9.09 14.31 -8.00
CA GLN A 380 8.88 14.44 -6.57
C GLN A 380 10.11 14.92 -5.79
N LYS A 381 11.35 14.76 -6.32
CA LYS A 381 12.58 15.13 -5.60
C LYS A 381 12.86 16.62 -5.73
N GLY A 382 12.82 17.14 -6.96
CA GLY A 382 12.97 18.56 -7.26
C GLY A 382 11.68 19.37 -7.05
N GLY A 383 10.53 18.70 -7.07
CA GLY A 383 9.21 19.30 -6.91
C GLY A 383 8.66 19.83 -8.24
N GLU A 384 7.47 19.35 -8.62
CA GLU A 384 6.82 19.76 -9.86
C GLU A 384 5.32 20.04 -9.70
N ILE A 385 4.82 20.97 -10.50
CA ILE A 385 3.41 21.39 -10.51
C ILE A 385 2.91 21.34 -11.95
N ALA A 386 1.96 20.46 -12.22
CA ALA A 386 1.29 20.34 -13.51
C ALA A 386 -0.07 21.05 -13.48
N TRP A 387 -0.25 22.04 -14.33
CA TRP A 387 -1.57 22.58 -14.66
C TRP A 387 -2.11 21.82 -15.87
N VAL A 388 -3.25 21.15 -15.68
CA VAL A 388 -3.78 20.19 -16.65
C VAL A 388 -5.20 20.52 -17.06
N GLY A 389 -5.47 20.39 -18.35
CA GLY A 389 -6.79 20.41 -18.96
C GLY A 389 -7.02 19.19 -19.86
N VAL A 390 -8.13 19.19 -20.60
CA VAL A 390 -8.50 18.06 -21.48
C VAL A 390 -7.43 17.75 -22.52
N ASN A 391 -6.78 18.78 -23.07
CA ASN A 391 -5.83 18.69 -24.18
C ASN A 391 -4.57 19.53 -23.97
N HIS A 392 -4.28 19.97 -22.75
CA HIS A 392 -3.08 20.73 -22.44
C HIS A 392 -2.49 20.32 -21.09
N ILE A 393 -1.17 20.41 -21.00
CA ILE A 393 -0.41 20.27 -19.77
C ILE A 393 0.73 21.30 -19.79
N THR A 394 0.87 22.03 -18.70
CA THR A 394 2.02 22.89 -18.41
C THR A 394 2.64 22.42 -17.12
N VAL A 395 3.95 22.19 -17.10
CA VAL A 395 4.67 21.72 -15.91
C VAL A 395 5.65 22.80 -15.44
N TYR A 396 5.56 23.17 -14.17
CA TYR A 396 6.51 24.02 -13.48
C TYR A 396 7.50 23.19 -12.67
N SER A 397 8.79 23.45 -12.86
CA SER A 397 9.85 22.91 -11.99
C SER A 397 10.11 23.89 -10.85
N MET A 398 9.94 23.42 -9.61
CA MET A 398 10.26 24.19 -8.41
C MET A 398 11.79 24.36 -8.27
N LEU A 399 12.56 23.37 -8.72
CA LEU A 399 14.02 23.40 -8.67
C LEU A 399 14.60 24.44 -9.62
N GLU A 400 14.04 24.57 -10.82
CA GLU A 400 14.52 25.50 -11.85
C GLU A 400 13.78 26.85 -11.87
N ASP A 401 12.73 26.97 -11.05
CA ASP A 401 11.86 28.15 -10.94
C ASP A 401 11.29 28.63 -12.29
N ARG A 402 10.92 27.67 -13.16
CA ARG A 402 10.38 27.96 -14.49
C ARG A 402 9.43 26.87 -14.99
N GLU A 403 8.65 27.23 -16.00
CA GLU A 403 7.92 26.25 -16.80
C GLU A 403 8.89 25.46 -17.70
N LEU A 404 8.66 24.15 -17.78
CA LEU A 404 9.39 23.25 -18.65
C LEU A 404 8.91 23.42 -20.10
N ARG A 405 9.84 23.33 -21.04
CA ARG A 405 9.55 23.40 -22.48
C ARG A 405 8.92 22.10 -22.94
N SER A 406 8.11 22.17 -24.01
CA SER A 406 7.50 20.98 -24.62
C SER A 406 8.53 19.92 -25.01
N SER A 407 9.71 20.32 -25.52
CA SER A 407 10.80 19.40 -25.85
C SER A 407 11.33 18.62 -24.64
N GLU A 408 11.37 19.25 -23.46
CA GLU A 408 11.82 18.60 -22.21
C GLU A 408 10.78 17.60 -21.69
N LEU A 409 9.49 17.90 -21.91
CA LEU A 409 8.41 16.95 -21.61
C LEU A 409 8.37 15.81 -22.63
N GLU A 410 8.70 16.08 -23.89
CA GLU A 410 8.73 15.08 -24.97
C GLU A 410 9.69 13.92 -24.66
N GLU A 411 10.86 14.23 -24.10
CA GLU A 411 11.86 13.25 -23.66
C GLU A 411 11.42 12.42 -22.45
N ARG A 412 10.38 12.88 -21.73
CA ARG A 412 9.88 12.26 -20.50
C ARG A 412 8.59 11.45 -20.68
N TRP A 413 8.04 11.39 -21.88
CA TRP A 413 6.84 10.58 -22.13
C TRP A 413 7.17 9.10 -22.11
N ILE A 414 6.50 8.37 -21.21
CA ILE A 414 6.59 6.93 -21.11
C ILE A 414 5.47 6.33 -21.96
N PRO A 415 5.75 5.72 -23.13
CA PRO A 415 4.71 5.02 -23.88
C PRO A 415 4.26 3.81 -23.07
N LEU A 416 2.95 3.61 -22.96
CA LEU A 416 2.39 2.52 -22.16
C LEU A 416 2.14 1.25 -22.98
N GLN A 417 1.80 1.40 -24.26
CA GLN A 417 1.62 0.28 -25.17
C GLN A 417 2.97 -0.19 -25.72
N GLY A 418 3.25 -1.50 -25.65
CA GLY A 418 4.44 -2.11 -26.25
C GLY A 418 5.76 -1.83 -25.52
N ASN A 419 5.70 -1.21 -24.34
CA ASN A 419 6.88 -0.92 -23.54
C ASN A 419 7.33 -2.15 -22.75
N SER A 420 8.56 -2.62 -23.00
CA SER A 420 9.13 -3.81 -22.36
C SER A 420 9.36 -3.67 -20.85
N TYR A 421 9.36 -2.45 -20.33
CA TYR A 421 9.56 -2.17 -18.90
C TYR A 421 8.27 -2.16 -18.09
N ILE A 422 7.10 -2.13 -18.76
CA ILE A 422 5.80 -2.03 -18.10
C ILE A 422 5.04 -3.34 -18.31
N LEU A 423 4.68 -3.99 -17.20
CA LEU A 423 3.83 -5.16 -17.25
C LEU A 423 2.37 -4.75 -17.44
N PRO A 424 1.59 -5.51 -18.22
CA PRO A 424 0.16 -5.27 -18.33
C PRO A 424 -0.53 -5.47 -16.96
N PRO A 425 -1.63 -4.76 -16.70
CA PRO A 425 -2.38 -4.91 -15.47
C PRO A 425 -2.89 -6.34 -15.29
N GLU A 426 -3.01 -6.75 -14.02
CA GLU A 426 -3.55 -8.05 -13.71
C GLU A 426 -5.05 -8.11 -14.00
N LYS A 427 -5.49 -9.21 -14.62
CA LYS A 427 -6.92 -9.49 -14.78
C LYS A 427 -7.61 -9.55 -13.41
N HIS A 428 -8.90 -9.26 -13.35
CA HIS A 428 -9.66 -9.43 -12.11
C HIS A 428 -9.81 -10.92 -11.74
N ALA A 429 -9.60 -11.28 -10.48
CA ALA A 429 -9.84 -12.63 -9.95
C ALA A 429 -10.86 -12.61 -8.80
N VAL A 430 -11.76 -13.60 -8.78
CA VAL A 430 -12.75 -13.76 -7.70
C VAL A 430 -12.06 -14.17 -6.39
N ASP A 431 -11.07 -15.06 -6.49
CA ASP A 431 -10.20 -15.50 -5.39
C ASP A 431 -8.75 -15.21 -5.79
N PRO A 432 -8.21 -14.01 -5.45
CA PRO A 432 -6.84 -13.64 -5.76
C PRO A 432 -5.80 -14.57 -5.16
N VAL A 433 -6.02 -15.13 -3.95
CA VAL A 433 -5.06 -16.06 -3.33
C VAL A 433 -4.99 -17.37 -4.10
N GLN A 434 -6.14 -17.92 -4.50
CA GLN A 434 -6.19 -19.10 -5.36
C GLN A 434 -5.42 -18.86 -6.66
N ARG A 435 -5.70 -17.73 -7.32
CA ARG A 435 -5.06 -17.40 -8.58
C ARG A 435 -3.54 -17.26 -8.42
N ASP A 436 -3.10 -16.53 -7.39
CA ASP A 436 -1.67 -16.38 -7.11
C ASP A 436 -1.01 -17.74 -6.93
N ILE A 437 -1.59 -18.63 -6.12
CA ILE A 437 -1.09 -20.01 -5.93
C ILE A 437 -1.02 -20.76 -7.26
N GLN A 438 -2.06 -20.67 -8.09
CA GLN A 438 -2.11 -21.34 -9.38
C GLN A 438 -1.14 -20.76 -10.44
N GLU A 439 -0.73 -19.51 -10.31
CA GLU A 439 0.26 -18.89 -11.20
C GLU A 439 1.71 -19.23 -10.82
N ILE A 440 1.96 -19.84 -9.64
CA ILE A 440 3.31 -20.20 -9.19
C ILE A 440 4.08 -21.01 -10.24
N PRO A 441 3.58 -22.15 -10.77
CA PRO A 441 4.35 -22.95 -11.73
C PRO A 441 4.69 -22.18 -13.02
N LYS A 442 3.75 -21.39 -13.52
CA LYS A 442 3.96 -20.53 -14.69
C LYS A 442 5.08 -19.51 -14.45
N ILE A 443 5.07 -18.85 -13.28
CA ILE A 443 6.07 -17.84 -12.94
C ILE A 443 7.43 -18.49 -12.72
N LEU A 444 7.50 -19.63 -12.02
CA LEU A 444 8.76 -20.36 -11.87
C LEU A 444 9.38 -20.71 -13.23
N LYS A 445 8.56 -21.16 -14.19
CA LYS A 445 9.04 -21.44 -15.56
C LYS A 445 9.50 -20.18 -16.28
N SER A 446 8.79 -19.05 -16.10
CA SER A 446 9.19 -17.77 -16.67
C SER A 446 10.49 -17.23 -16.08
N ILE A 447 10.73 -17.46 -14.79
CA ILE A 447 12.00 -17.11 -14.13
C ILE A 447 13.11 -17.95 -14.74
N GLU A 448 12.96 -19.27 -14.81
CA GLU A 448 13.94 -20.16 -15.42
C GLU A 448 14.31 -19.70 -16.84
N GLN A 449 13.30 -19.45 -17.69
CA GLN A 449 13.51 -18.95 -19.06
C GLN A 449 14.22 -17.60 -19.10
N SER A 450 13.88 -16.68 -18.19
CA SER A 450 14.60 -15.39 -18.07
C SER A 450 16.06 -15.61 -17.68
N TRP A 451 16.37 -16.53 -16.78
CA TRP A 451 17.74 -16.80 -16.35
C TRP A 451 18.54 -17.61 -17.37
N ASP A 452 17.88 -18.34 -18.27
CA ASP A 452 18.55 -18.99 -19.40
C ASP A 452 18.90 -18.03 -20.54
N ASP A 453 18.17 -16.91 -20.68
CA ASP A 453 18.42 -15.87 -21.68
C ASP A 453 19.51 -14.87 -21.19
N PRO A 454 20.72 -14.86 -21.80
CA PRO A 454 21.81 -13.96 -21.40
C PRO A 454 21.48 -12.47 -21.59
N THR A 455 20.49 -12.16 -22.43
CA THR A 455 20.07 -10.78 -22.69
C THR A 455 19.00 -10.29 -21.72
N SER A 456 18.47 -11.15 -20.86
CA SER A 456 17.44 -10.76 -19.90
C SER A 456 17.97 -9.77 -18.86
N PHE A 457 17.06 -8.97 -18.29
CA PHE A 457 17.43 -8.01 -17.24
C PHE A 457 18.09 -8.69 -16.03
N ASN A 458 17.54 -9.83 -15.59
CA ASN A 458 18.10 -10.59 -14.48
C ASN A 458 19.53 -11.05 -14.78
N ARG A 459 19.79 -11.52 -16.00
CA ARG A 459 21.12 -11.98 -16.41
C ARG A 459 22.14 -10.86 -16.51
N GLN A 460 21.78 -9.75 -17.13
CA GLN A 460 22.64 -8.57 -17.18
C GLN A 460 22.97 -8.03 -15.78
N THR A 461 21.99 -8.03 -14.86
CA THR A 461 22.21 -7.62 -13.47
C THR A 461 23.04 -8.62 -12.69
N ALA A 462 22.83 -9.92 -12.88
CA ALA A 462 23.60 -10.97 -12.25
C ALA A 462 25.07 -10.94 -12.69
N ASP A 463 25.33 -10.73 -13.98
CA ASP A 463 26.67 -10.60 -14.54
C ASP A 463 27.41 -9.42 -13.88
N TYR A 464 26.78 -8.25 -13.84
CA TYR A 464 27.36 -7.07 -13.19
C TYR A 464 27.59 -7.26 -11.69
N PHE A 465 26.62 -7.87 -10.98
CA PHE A 465 26.75 -8.18 -9.56
C PHE A 465 27.93 -9.11 -9.28
N VAL A 466 28.09 -10.17 -10.08
CA VAL A 466 29.17 -11.15 -9.94
C VAL A 466 30.53 -10.56 -10.31
N GLU A 467 30.62 -9.72 -11.34
CA GLU A 467 31.84 -9.00 -11.70
C GLU A 467 32.39 -8.22 -10.50
N LEU A 468 31.53 -7.49 -9.79
CA LEU A 468 31.91 -6.73 -8.59
C LEU A 468 32.39 -7.65 -7.45
N LEU A 469 31.76 -8.81 -7.25
CA LEU A 469 32.21 -9.79 -6.28
C LEU A 469 33.57 -10.39 -6.64
N ILE A 470 33.80 -10.70 -7.91
CA ILE A 470 35.07 -11.23 -8.41
C ILE A 470 36.20 -10.21 -8.25
N GLU A 471 35.97 -8.94 -8.62
CA GLU A 471 36.92 -7.84 -8.39
C GLU A 471 37.32 -7.77 -6.92
N LYS A 472 36.32 -7.85 -6.02
CA LYS A 472 36.56 -7.83 -4.59
C LYS A 472 37.35 -9.05 -4.10
N ALA A 473 37.02 -10.24 -4.58
CA ALA A 473 37.74 -11.47 -4.24
C ALA A 473 39.23 -11.42 -4.60
N LYS A 474 39.56 -10.79 -5.74
CA LYS A 474 40.95 -10.59 -6.18
C LYS A 474 41.71 -9.66 -5.23
N ASN A 475 41.07 -8.58 -4.78
CA ASN A 475 41.68 -7.59 -3.87
C ASN A 475 41.81 -8.11 -2.43
N LEU A 476 40.92 -9.02 -1.99
CA LEU A 476 41.00 -9.68 -0.68
C LEU A 476 42.27 -10.53 -0.49
N LYS A 477 42.91 -10.97 -1.58
CA LYS A 477 44.22 -11.66 -1.51
C LYS A 477 45.37 -10.70 -1.19
N LEU A 478 45.17 -9.38 -1.28
CA LEU A 478 46.18 -8.34 -1.01
C LEU A 478 45.97 -7.54 0.31
N GLU A 479 44.74 -7.42 0.83
CA GLU A 479 44.39 -6.34 1.80
C GLU A 479 44.07 -6.77 3.27
N ARG A 480 44.45 -7.96 3.74
CA ARG A 480 44.23 -8.33 5.17
C ARG A 480 45.23 -7.68 6.14
N VAL A 481 45.36 -6.35 6.10
CA VAL A 481 46.25 -5.54 6.97
C VAL A 481 45.49 -4.44 7.74
N THR A 482 44.15 -4.48 7.78
CA THR A 482 43.35 -3.53 8.60
C THR A 482 42.61 -4.23 9.73
N ASP A 483 42.60 -3.64 10.93
CA ASP A 483 42.10 -4.26 12.16
C ASP A 483 40.58 -4.47 12.22
N THR A 484 39.79 -3.93 11.28
CA THR A 484 38.35 -4.24 11.15
C THR A 484 37.84 -4.12 9.70
N PRO A 485 37.52 -5.24 9.02
CA PRO A 485 37.07 -5.20 7.62
C PRO A 485 35.64 -4.67 7.46
N ALA A 486 35.42 -3.93 6.37
CA ALA A 486 34.11 -3.44 5.94
C ALA A 486 33.19 -4.59 5.50
N ILE A 487 31.87 -4.34 5.47
CA ILE A 487 30.89 -5.33 4.98
C ILE A 487 31.09 -5.55 3.46
N ASP A 488 31.01 -6.80 3.02
CA ASP A 488 31.05 -7.15 1.60
C ASP A 488 29.69 -6.97 0.94
N LEU A 489 28.67 -7.58 1.53
CA LEU A 489 27.30 -7.51 1.07
C LEU A 489 26.35 -7.17 2.22
N LEU A 490 25.61 -6.07 2.09
CA LEU A 490 24.50 -5.74 2.99
C LEU A 490 23.17 -6.07 2.29
N ILE A 491 22.31 -6.84 2.95
CA ILE A 491 20.95 -7.11 2.46
C ILE A 491 19.94 -6.41 3.36
N THR A 492 19.00 -5.70 2.77
CA THR A 492 17.94 -5.00 3.51
C THR A 492 16.56 -5.20 2.91
N GLY A 493 15.55 -5.13 3.76
CA GLY A 493 14.14 -5.26 3.41
C GLY A 493 13.28 -5.16 4.67
N VAL A 494 12.01 -5.52 4.54
CA VAL A 494 11.07 -5.58 5.67
C VAL A 494 10.29 -6.91 5.62
N GLU A 495 10.03 -7.48 6.79
CA GLU A 495 9.24 -8.71 6.98
C GLU A 495 9.64 -9.82 5.98
N SER A 496 8.70 -10.29 5.16
CA SER A 496 8.89 -11.39 4.22
C SER A 496 10.04 -11.16 3.23
N SER A 497 10.27 -9.91 2.82
CA SER A 497 11.41 -9.59 1.93
C SER A 497 12.75 -9.69 2.67
N LEU A 498 12.78 -9.30 3.96
CA LEU A 498 13.95 -9.43 4.80
C LEU A 498 14.23 -10.90 5.15
N TRP A 499 13.23 -11.68 5.55
CA TRP A 499 13.42 -13.09 5.94
C TRP A 499 13.95 -13.96 4.79
N LEU A 500 13.51 -13.71 3.56
CA LEU A 500 14.09 -14.33 2.37
C LEU A 500 15.55 -13.88 2.16
N GLY A 501 15.82 -12.58 2.35
CA GLY A 501 17.18 -12.01 2.29
C GLY A 501 18.12 -12.59 3.36
N GLU A 502 17.62 -12.83 4.57
CA GLU A 502 18.34 -13.48 5.67
C GLU A 502 18.70 -14.93 5.32
N ARG A 503 17.75 -15.69 4.77
CA ARG A 503 18.05 -17.06 4.30
C ARG A 503 19.05 -17.05 3.14
N PHE A 504 18.93 -16.12 2.20
CA PHE A 504 19.90 -15.94 1.12
C PHE A 504 21.30 -15.57 1.63
N ALA A 505 21.40 -14.70 2.64
CA ALA A 505 22.66 -14.39 3.30
C ALA A 505 23.30 -15.61 3.96
N GLN A 506 22.50 -16.43 4.66
CA GLN A 506 22.99 -17.67 5.28
C GLN A 506 23.53 -18.65 4.24
N ASP A 507 22.81 -18.84 3.13
CA ASP A 507 23.25 -19.73 2.05
C ASP A 507 24.50 -19.20 1.33
N LEU A 508 24.63 -17.88 1.17
CA LEU A 508 25.85 -17.26 0.64
C LEU A 508 27.06 -17.47 1.56
N VAL A 509 26.90 -17.29 2.87
CA VAL A 509 27.99 -17.53 3.84
C VAL A 509 28.38 -19.00 3.89
N LEU A 510 27.42 -19.91 3.72
CA LEU A 510 27.66 -21.34 3.65
C LEU A 510 28.55 -21.71 2.44
N ILE A 511 28.32 -21.10 1.27
CA ILE A 511 29.13 -21.36 0.08
C ILE A 511 30.41 -20.53 0.00
N CYS A 512 30.42 -19.33 0.60
CA CYS A 512 31.53 -18.37 0.57
C CYS A 512 31.84 -17.88 2.00
N PRO A 513 32.44 -18.72 2.86
CA PRO A 513 32.66 -18.42 4.28
C PRO A 513 33.57 -17.24 4.55
N ALA A 514 34.42 -16.83 3.58
CA ALA A 514 35.27 -15.65 3.74
C ALA A 514 34.55 -14.33 3.36
N MET A 515 33.31 -14.39 2.88
CA MET A 515 32.51 -13.20 2.54
C MET A 515 31.75 -12.67 3.77
N ILE A 516 31.89 -11.38 4.06
CA ILE A 516 31.21 -10.72 5.18
C ILE A 516 29.84 -10.22 4.71
N VAL A 517 28.81 -11.03 4.94
CA VAL A 517 27.42 -10.68 4.63
C VAL A 517 26.70 -10.24 5.90
N LYS A 518 25.92 -9.16 5.83
CA LYS A 518 25.01 -8.74 6.92
C LYS A 518 23.61 -8.49 6.40
N THR A 519 22.62 -8.74 7.25
CA THR A 519 21.23 -8.39 7.02
C THR A 519 20.76 -7.37 8.05
N ILE A 520 19.89 -6.44 7.64
CA ILE A 520 19.30 -5.44 8.52
C ILE A 520 17.94 -4.99 7.98
N SER A 521 16.96 -4.75 8.86
CA SER A 521 15.69 -4.17 8.41
C SER A 521 15.88 -2.75 7.88
N SER A 522 15.11 -2.35 6.87
CA SER A 522 15.27 -1.01 6.28
C SER A 522 15.03 0.13 7.29
N ASN A 523 14.16 -0.08 8.29
CA ASN A 523 13.97 0.87 9.40
C ASN A 523 15.23 1.03 10.25
N GLN A 524 15.84 -0.08 10.66
CA GLN A 524 17.09 -0.02 11.44
C GLN A 524 18.25 0.55 10.62
N LEU A 525 18.29 0.28 9.31
CA LEU A 525 19.26 0.87 8.40
C LEU A 525 19.15 2.39 8.39
N LEU A 526 17.94 2.93 8.17
CA LEU A 526 17.69 4.38 8.20
C LEU A 526 18.07 5.00 9.54
N GLN A 527 17.66 4.37 10.64
CA GLN A 527 18.01 4.84 11.98
C GLN A 527 19.52 4.91 12.19
N ARG A 528 20.27 3.89 11.74
CA ARG A 528 21.73 3.90 11.83
C ARG A 528 22.34 4.94 10.89
N LEU A 529 21.93 5.03 9.64
CA LEU A 529 22.41 6.07 8.73
C LEU A 529 22.22 7.49 9.31
N GLN A 530 21.12 7.71 10.02
CA GLN A 530 20.85 8.98 10.67
C GLN A 530 21.66 9.18 11.97
N TYR A 531 21.62 8.24 12.92
CA TYR A 531 22.15 8.48 14.29
C TYR A 531 23.46 7.75 14.60
N ASP A 532 23.77 6.68 13.90
CA ASP A 532 24.86 5.76 14.24
C ASP A 532 25.68 5.34 12.99
N GLY A 533 26.85 5.95 12.82
CA GLY A 533 27.78 5.64 11.73
C GLY A 533 28.36 4.21 11.74
N SER A 534 27.93 3.33 12.66
CA SER A 534 28.47 1.98 12.90
C SER A 534 28.16 0.91 11.84
N LEU A 535 27.50 1.24 10.72
CA LEU A 535 27.13 0.25 9.69
C LEU A 535 28.33 -0.40 9.00
N ARG A 536 29.56 0.12 9.15
CA ARG A 536 30.79 -0.39 8.51
C ARG A 536 30.65 -0.58 6.98
N LEU A 537 29.86 0.29 6.35
CA LEU A 537 29.82 0.43 4.91
C LEU A 537 31.08 1.17 4.46
N GLY A 538 31.74 0.65 3.43
CA GLY A 538 32.92 1.26 2.83
C GLY A 538 32.86 1.24 1.31
N LYS A 539 33.88 1.81 0.66
CA LYS A 539 33.96 1.98 -0.80
C LYS A 539 33.89 0.68 -1.62
N THR A 540 34.02 -0.47 -0.95
CA THR A 540 33.94 -1.82 -1.53
C THR A 540 32.66 -2.56 -1.16
N SER A 541 31.78 -1.96 -0.36
CA SER A 541 30.52 -2.57 0.07
C SER A 541 29.49 -2.55 -1.05
N ILE A 542 28.83 -3.69 -1.26
CA ILE A 542 27.69 -3.85 -2.16
C ILE A 542 26.43 -3.95 -1.32
N VAL A 543 25.32 -3.39 -1.78
CA VAL A 543 24.04 -3.44 -1.07
C VAL A 543 22.94 -4.02 -1.97
N LEU A 544 22.08 -4.88 -1.41
CA LEU A 544 20.90 -5.43 -2.07
C LEU A 544 19.64 -5.10 -1.24
N ALA A 545 18.73 -4.30 -1.79
CA ALA A 545 17.43 -4.03 -1.17
C ALA A 545 16.33 -4.88 -1.82
N ILE A 546 15.57 -5.62 -1.00
CA ILE A 546 14.52 -6.53 -1.46
C ILE A 546 13.16 -5.93 -1.06
N SER A 547 12.29 -5.69 -2.05
CA SER A 547 10.93 -5.22 -1.84
C SER A 547 10.03 -5.62 -3.00
N GLN A 548 9.07 -6.51 -2.73
CA GLN A 548 8.18 -7.01 -3.79
C GLN A 548 7.41 -5.89 -4.51
N SER A 549 6.86 -4.93 -3.77
CA SER A 549 6.13 -3.81 -4.38
C SER A 549 7.04 -2.77 -5.02
N GLY A 550 8.33 -2.72 -4.63
CA GLY A 550 9.20 -1.60 -4.98
C GLY A 550 8.77 -0.26 -4.37
N GLN A 551 7.86 -0.27 -3.39
CA GLN A 551 7.24 0.93 -2.81
C GLN A 551 7.10 0.92 -1.28
N THR A 552 7.43 -0.20 -0.63
CA THR A 552 7.45 -0.30 0.85
C THR A 552 8.23 0.87 1.43
N PHE A 553 7.56 1.73 2.21
CA PHE A 553 8.05 3.08 2.49
C PHE A 553 9.47 3.11 3.07
N PRO A 554 9.82 2.36 4.15
CA PRO A 554 11.19 2.37 4.66
C PRO A 554 12.23 1.81 3.70
N THR A 555 11.87 0.84 2.86
CA THR A 555 12.80 0.29 1.88
C THR A 555 13.02 1.27 0.72
N LEU A 556 12.00 2.02 0.30
CA LEU A 556 12.14 3.10 -0.67
C LEU A 556 12.97 4.27 -0.11
N GLN A 557 12.75 4.66 1.15
CA GLN A 557 13.58 5.69 1.79
C GLN A 557 15.04 5.23 1.94
N ALA A 558 15.26 3.97 2.36
CA ALA A 558 16.60 3.39 2.41
C ALA A 558 17.25 3.36 1.02
N THR A 559 16.48 3.06 -0.04
CA THR A 559 16.94 3.09 -1.43
C THR A 559 17.43 4.49 -1.83
N ASN A 560 16.67 5.54 -1.52
CA ASN A 560 17.11 6.92 -1.78
C ASN A 560 18.41 7.26 -1.05
N ALA A 561 18.52 6.93 0.24
CA ALA A 561 19.73 7.19 1.04
C ALA A 561 20.94 6.39 0.54
N LEU A 562 20.75 5.14 0.12
CA LEU A 562 21.82 4.28 -0.40
C LEU A 562 22.30 4.75 -1.77
N GLU A 563 21.40 5.20 -2.65
CA GLU A 563 21.78 5.77 -3.95
C GLU A 563 22.60 7.06 -3.75
N GLU A 564 22.25 7.90 -2.77
CA GLU A 564 23.06 9.07 -2.41
C GLU A 564 24.47 8.67 -1.94
N LEU A 565 24.56 7.67 -1.05
CA LEU A 565 25.87 7.14 -0.60
C LEU A 565 26.69 6.57 -1.76
N ARG A 566 26.05 5.94 -2.74
CA ARG A 566 26.72 5.44 -3.95
C ARG A 566 27.25 6.59 -4.80
N GLN A 567 26.46 7.63 -5.03
CA GLN A 567 26.87 8.82 -5.79
C GLN A 567 28.03 9.55 -5.11
N GLN A 568 28.06 9.57 -3.77
CA GLN A 568 29.17 10.11 -2.98
C GLN A 568 30.42 9.20 -2.95
N GLY A 569 30.35 7.98 -3.52
CA GLY A 569 31.46 7.01 -3.50
C GLY A 569 31.70 6.37 -2.13
N ASN A 570 30.73 6.43 -1.21
CA ASN A 570 30.82 5.84 0.13
C ASN A 570 30.54 4.32 0.13
N ILE A 571 29.84 3.83 -0.89
CA ILE A 571 29.64 2.40 -1.18
C ILE A 571 30.02 2.12 -2.64
N ARG A 572 30.32 0.85 -2.96
CA ARG A 572 30.72 0.46 -4.32
C ARG A 572 29.54 0.53 -5.28
N GLU A 573 28.47 -0.18 -4.94
CA GLU A 573 27.29 -0.30 -5.78
C GLU A 573 26.05 -0.72 -4.97
N PHE A 574 24.87 -0.47 -5.54
CA PHE A 574 23.58 -0.76 -4.93
C PHE A 574 22.62 -1.40 -5.95
N PHE A 575 22.01 -2.52 -5.54
CA PHE A 575 21.07 -3.31 -6.32
C PHE A 575 19.72 -3.40 -5.61
N ILE A 576 18.66 -3.57 -6.41
CA ILE A 576 17.31 -3.81 -5.90
C ILE A 576 16.72 -5.11 -6.46
N LEU A 577 15.82 -5.74 -5.70
CA LEU A 577 14.98 -6.85 -6.16
C LEU A 577 13.51 -6.48 -5.98
N THR A 578 12.78 -6.39 -7.10
CA THR A 578 11.37 -5.98 -7.17
C THR A 578 10.49 -7.00 -7.91
N GLY A 579 9.17 -6.84 -7.76
CA GLY A 579 8.18 -7.68 -8.46
C GLY A 579 8.09 -7.42 -9.97
N GLU A 580 8.43 -6.20 -10.38
CA GLU A 580 8.39 -5.69 -11.74
C GLU A 580 9.50 -4.64 -11.95
N MET A 581 9.84 -4.36 -13.22
CA MET A 581 10.86 -3.36 -13.55
C MET A 581 10.41 -1.95 -13.17
N CYS A 582 9.25 -1.52 -13.67
CA CYS A 582 8.70 -0.18 -13.45
C CYS A 582 8.18 -0.03 -12.02
N SER A 583 9.03 0.44 -11.11
CA SER A 583 8.70 0.67 -9.69
C SER A 583 9.32 1.97 -9.16
N LEU A 584 8.81 2.48 -8.02
CA LEU A 584 9.35 3.67 -7.37
C LEU A 584 10.81 3.48 -6.93
N MET A 585 11.19 2.28 -6.48
CA MET A 585 12.59 1.94 -6.18
C MET A 585 13.46 1.94 -7.45
N GLY A 586 12.94 1.50 -8.60
CA GLY A 586 13.65 1.59 -9.87
C GLY A 586 13.89 3.05 -10.29
N THR A 587 12.86 3.90 -10.18
CA THR A 587 13.01 5.35 -10.43
C THR A 587 14.00 6.00 -9.46
N ALA A 588 14.01 5.58 -8.20
CA ALA A 588 14.90 6.11 -7.18
C ALA A 588 16.38 5.84 -7.46
N ILE A 589 16.70 4.76 -8.18
CA ILE A 589 18.06 4.45 -8.68
C ILE A 589 18.29 4.91 -10.12
N SER A 590 17.53 5.89 -10.59
CA SER A 590 17.66 6.48 -11.93
C SER A 590 17.46 5.49 -13.09
N GLN A 591 16.61 4.46 -12.90
CA GLN A 591 16.11 3.69 -14.04
C GLN A 591 15.02 4.50 -14.75
N TYR A 592 15.24 4.78 -16.03
CA TYR A 592 14.25 5.40 -16.90
C TYR A 592 13.47 4.33 -17.67
N TYR A 593 12.22 4.63 -18.04
CA TYR A 593 11.30 3.68 -18.67
C TYR A 593 10.82 4.13 -20.05
N TYR A 594 11.54 5.05 -20.69
CA TYR A 594 11.30 5.42 -22.08
C TYR A 594 11.69 4.27 -23.01
N GLN A 595 11.14 4.22 -24.23
CA GLN A 595 11.30 3.08 -25.14
C GLN A 595 12.76 2.73 -25.47
N GLU A 596 13.65 3.73 -25.50
CA GLU A 596 15.08 3.56 -25.78
C GLU A 596 15.97 3.74 -24.52
N SER A 597 15.38 3.76 -23.32
CA SER A 597 16.15 3.93 -22.08
C SER A 597 17.12 2.78 -21.88
N SER A 598 18.37 3.10 -21.54
CA SER A 598 19.35 2.09 -21.17
C SER A 598 18.98 1.44 -19.85
N PHE A 599 19.18 0.13 -19.78
CA PHE A 599 18.99 -0.60 -18.54
C PHE A 599 20.20 -0.36 -17.63
N THR A 600 19.95 0.06 -16.39
CA THR A 600 20.99 0.35 -15.40
C THR A 600 21.79 -0.89 -14.96
N ARG A 601 21.28 -2.09 -15.23
CA ARG A 601 21.82 -3.38 -14.75
C ARG A 601 21.84 -3.53 -13.23
N ARG A 602 21.02 -2.78 -12.50
CA ARG A 602 20.97 -2.80 -11.02
C ARG A 602 19.65 -3.34 -10.44
N ILE A 603 18.80 -3.94 -11.27
CA ILE A 603 17.45 -4.37 -10.89
C ILE A 603 17.28 -5.87 -11.18
N PHE A 604 17.10 -6.66 -10.13
CA PHE A 604 16.57 -8.01 -10.22
C PHE A 604 15.04 -7.97 -10.21
N ILE A 605 14.42 -8.75 -11.08
CA ILE A 605 12.96 -8.85 -11.20
C ILE A 605 12.55 -10.29 -10.98
N ASN A 606 11.68 -10.53 -10.00
CA ASN A 606 11.15 -11.87 -9.78
C ASN A 606 10.01 -12.26 -10.74
N GLY A 607 9.52 -11.31 -11.55
CA GLY A 607 8.52 -11.55 -12.58
C GLY A 607 7.13 -11.87 -12.03
N SER A 608 6.92 -11.73 -10.72
CA SER A 608 5.61 -11.98 -10.13
C SER A 608 4.61 -10.85 -10.38
N GLY A 609 5.03 -9.65 -10.79
CA GLY A 609 4.12 -8.54 -11.05
C GLY A 609 3.39 -8.02 -9.81
N ARG A 610 2.29 -7.30 -10.02
CA ARG A 610 1.53 -6.58 -8.98
C ARG A 610 0.35 -7.39 -8.44
N ARG A 611 0.52 -8.03 -7.29
CA ARG A 611 -0.56 -8.87 -6.72
C ARG A 611 -1.49 -8.08 -5.80
N THR A 612 -2.78 -8.40 -5.85
CA THR A 612 -3.82 -7.75 -5.02
C THR A 612 -4.09 -8.45 -3.68
N ALA A 613 -3.71 -9.73 -3.53
CA ALA A 613 -3.93 -10.50 -2.30
C ALA A 613 -3.00 -10.05 -1.17
N GLU A 614 -3.51 -9.71 0.02
CA GLU A 614 -2.63 -9.42 1.16
C GLU A 614 -1.83 -10.62 1.69
N PRO A 615 -2.41 -11.84 1.76
CA PRO A 615 -1.66 -13.06 2.04
C PRO A 615 -0.78 -13.41 0.83
N THR A 616 0.44 -12.86 0.80
CA THR A 616 1.38 -13.02 -0.31
C THR A 616 1.82 -14.49 -0.46
N THR A 617 1.70 -15.05 -1.67
CA THR A 617 2.15 -16.41 -2.02
C THR A 617 3.13 -16.38 -3.20
N VAL A 618 2.63 -16.13 -4.40
CA VAL A 618 3.41 -16.19 -5.65
C VAL A 618 4.60 -15.25 -5.66
N ALA A 619 4.46 -14.09 -5.04
CA ALA A 619 5.53 -13.10 -4.96
C ALA A 619 6.70 -13.57 -4.08
N ILE A 620 6.41 -14.34 -3.02
CA ILE A 620 7.42 -14.97 -2.16
C ILE A 620 8.06 -16.15 -2.90
N ALA A 621 7.25 -16.99 -3.53
CA ALA A 621 7.73 -18.12 -4.33
C ALA A 621 8.67 -17.64 -5.45
N ALA A 622 8.27 -16.58 -6.16
CA ALA A 622 9.07 -15.96 -7.21
C ALA A 622 10.38 -15.39 -6.67
N ALA A 623 10.35 -14.61 -5.58
CA ALA A 623 11.55 -14.06 -4.97
C ALA A 623 12.52 -15.16 -4.50
N GLN A 624 12.01 -16.24 -3.89
CA GLN A 624 12.81 -17.39 -3.48
C GLN A 624 13.46 -18.09 -4.69
N ALA A 625 12.72 -18.26 -5.79
CA ALA A 625 13.25 -18.84 -7.03
C ALA A 625 14.32 -17.95 -7.67
N THR A 626 14.09 -16.63 -7.77
CA THR A 626 15.07 -15.67 -8.30
C THR A 626 16.34 -15.61 -7.46
N LEU A 627 16.24 -15.63 -6.13
CA LEU A 627 17.40 -15.69 -5.24
C LEU A 627 18.13 -17.03 -5.35
N THR A 628 17.42 -18.12 -5.65
CA THR A 628 18.04 -19.43 -5.91
C THR A 628 18.81 -19.42 -7.23
N GLU A 629 18.24 -18.87 -8.30
CA GLU A 629 18.96 -18.66 -9.57
C GLU A 629 20.20 -17.80 -9.38
N LEU A 630 20.09 -16.67 -8.67
CA LEU A 630 21.24 -15.80 -8.36
C LEU A 630 22.31 -16.55 -7.55
N LEU A 631 21.91 -17.34 -6.53
CA LEU A 631 22.84 -18.11 -5.71
C LEU A 631 23.62 -19.12 -6.55
N LEU A 632 22.92 -19.90 -7.38
CA LEU A 632 23.54 -20.90 -8.25
C LEU A 632 24.42 -20.25 -9.31
N TYR A 633 24.01 -19.09 -9.81
CA TYR A 633 24.82 -18.32 -10.76
C TYR A 633 26.12 -17.81 -10.14
N ILE A 634 26.04 -17.22 -8.94
CA ILE A 634 27.22 -16.81 -8.15
C ILE A 634 28.12 -18.01 -7.89
N ALA A 635 27.54 -19.13 -7.42
CA ALA A 635 28.30 -20.34 -7.12
C ALA A 635 29.08 -20.84 -8.34
N LYS A 636 28.40 -20.95 -9.50
CA LYS A 636 29.04 -21.36 -10.76
C LYS A 636 30.23 -20.47 -11.12
N GLN A 637 30.06 -19.15 -11.08
CA GLN A 637 31.10 -18.21 -11.48
C GLN A 637 32.27 -18.17 -10.48
N LEU A 638 31.99 -18.26 -9.18
CA LEU A 638 33.03 -18.20 -8.14
C LEU A 638 33.77 -19.53 -7.97
N THR A 639 33.13 -20.69 -8.19
CA THR A 639 33.80 -22.01 -8.18
C THR A 639 34.90 -22.07 -9.23
N HIS A 640 34.69 -21.49 -10.41
CA HIS A 640 35.74 -21.41 -11.44
C HIS A 640 36.97 -20.59 -11.00
N GLN A 641 36.83 -19.68 -10.02
CA GLN A 641 37.90 -18.79 -9.57
C GLN A 641 38.46 -19.11 -8.17
N GLY A 642 37.82 -20.00 -7.41
CA GLY A 642 38.20 -20.30 -6.02
C GLY A 642 38.11 -19.09 -5.08
N ALA A 643 37.14 -18.19 -5.32
CA ALA A 643 36.96 -16.95 -4.58
C ALA A 643 36.28 -17.15 -3.21
N PHE A 644 36.53 -16.25 -2.25
CA PHE A 644 35.87 -16.21 -0.93
C PHE A 644 35.83 -17.53 -0.12
N GLY A 645 36.78 -18.43 -0.34
CA GLY A 645 36.81 -19.73 0.33
C GLY A 645 35.70 -20.68 -0.14
N MET A 646 35.31 -20.58 -1.42
CA MET A 646 34.25 -21.36 -2.04
C MET A 646 34.23 -22.83 -1.59
N THR A 647 33.12 -23.27 -1.01
CA THR A 647 33.02 -24.63 -0.41
C THR A 647 32.49 -25.67 -1.39
N LEU A 648 31.66 -25.29 -2.37
CA LEU A 648 31.08 -26.23 -3.32
C LEU A 648 32.05 -26.58 -4.46
N SER A 649 32.09 -27.86 -4.81
CA SER A 649 32.74 -28.33 -6.04
C SER A 649 31.86 -28.08 -7.27
N THR A 650 32.46 -28.16 -8.46
CA THR A 650 31.71 -28.10 -9.73
C THR A 650 30.64 -29.19 -9.83
N ALA A 651 30.89 -30.37 -9.26
CA ALA A 651 29.92 -31.47 -9.23
C ALA A 651 28.70 -31.15 -8.35
N ASP A 652 28.91 -30.48 -7.22
CA ASP A 652 27.84 -30.06 -6.31
C ASP A 652 26.94 -29.01 -6.98
N VAL A 653 27.53 -28.03 -7.67
CA VAL A 653 26.79 -27.01 -8.42
C VAL A 653 25.94 -27.66 -9.52
N LEU A 654 26.50 -28.59 -10.29
CA LEU A 654 25.74 -29.34 -11.30
C LEU A 654 24.59 -30.16 -10.70
N MET A 655 24.77 -30.71 -9.50
CA MET A 655 23.70 -31.43 -8.81
C MET A 655 22.56 -30.50 -8.40
N LEU A 656 22.87 -29.31 -7.88
CA LEU A 656 21.87 -28.30 -7.55
C LEU A 656 21.16 -27.76 -8.80
N GLU A 657 21.86 -27.60 -9.93
CA GLU A 657 21.26 -27.23 -11.21
C GLU A 657 20.27 -28.30 -11.71
N ARG A 658 20.55 -29.60 -11.50
CA ARG A 658 19.57 -30.67 -11.82
C ARG A 658 18.31 -30.56 -10.97
N MET A 659 18.45 -30.32 -9.67
CA MET A 659 17.30 -30.12 -8.78
C MET A 659 16.47 -28.91 -9.17
N LYS A 660 17.13 -27.83 -9.59
CA LYS A 660 16.49 -26.63 -10.13
C LYS A 660 15.61 -26.95 -11.34
N ILE A 661 16.11 -27.72 -12.29
CA ILE A 661 15.38 -28.13 -13.50
C ILE A 661 14.14 -28.97 -13.16
N ASP A 662 14.23 -29.84 -12.14
CA ASP A 662 13.12 -30.70 -11.72
C ASP A 662 12.06 -29.95 -10.89
N PHE A 663 12.43 -28.84 -10.24
CA PHE A 663 11.59 -28.15 -9.25
C PHE A 663 10.25 -27.64 -9.81
N PRO A 664 10.15 -27.03 -11.02
CA PRO A 664 8.85 -26.64 -11.57
C PRO A 664 7.84 -27.78 -11.62
N THR A 665 8.26 -28.99 -12.01
CA THR A 665 7.40 -30.19 -12.04
C THR A 665 6.92 -30.58 -10.65
N ARG A 666 7.78 -30.45 -9.63
CA ARG A 666 7.40 -30.65 -8.22
C ARG A 666 6.37 -29.62 -7.77
N ALA A 667 6.57 -28.35 -8.12
CA ALA A 667 5.62 -27.28 -7.83
C ALA A 667 4.26 -27.53 -8.50
N GLU A 668 4.23 -28.02 -9.75
CA GLU A 668 2.98 -28.40 -10.43
C GLU A 668 2.22 -29.50 -9.69
N ALA A 669 2.94 -30.54 -9.22
CA ALA A 669 2.35 -31.61 -8.43
C ALA A 669 1.78 -31.09 -7.10
N ILE A 670 2.47 -30.18 -6.40
CA ILE A 670 2.01 -29.65 -5.11
C ILE A 670 0.82 -28.71 -5.28
N VAL A 671 0.90 -27.79 -6.24
CA VAL A 671 -0.11 -26.73 -6.48
C VAL A 671 -1.35 -27.28 -7.18
N GLY A 672 -1.22 -28.35 -7.94
CA GLY A 672 -2.31 -29.01 -8.65
C GLY A 672 -2.66 -28.38 -10.01
N ILE A 673 -1.73 -27.61 -10.59
CA ILE A 673 -1.88 -27.01 -11.93
C ILE A 673 -0.53 -26.99 -12.65
N THR A 674 -0.53 -27.14 -13.98
CA THR A 674 0.69 -27.06 -14.78
C THR A 674 1.07 -25.60 -15.08
N ALA A 675 2.31 -25.35 -15.50
CA ALA A 675 2.76 -24.05 -15.99
C ALA A 675 1.94 -23.53 -17.19
N LYS A 676 1.27 -24.44 -17.93
CA LYS A 676 0.35 -24.11 -19.03
C LYS A 676 -1.06 -23.76 -18.55
N GLY A 677 -1.36 -23.94 -17.26
CA GLY A 677 -2.67 -23.70 -16.67
C GLY A 677 -3.61 -24.90 -16.72
N GLU A 678 -3.09 -26.11 -16.98
CA GLU A 678 -3.89 -27.34 -17.03
C GLU A 678 -4.01 -27.95 -15.63
N ILE A 679 -5.16 -28.55 -15.30
CA ILE A 679 -5.38 -29.14 -13.97
C ILE A 679 -4.50 -30.40 -13.80
N ASN A 680 -3.71 -30.44 -12.73
CA ASN A 680 -2.89 -31.60 -12.37
C ASN A 680 -3.39 -32.21 -11.04
N ARG A 681 -4.17 -33.30 -11.11
CA ARG A 681 -4.68 -33.98 -9.91
C ARG A 681 -3.67 -34.98 -9.34
N SER A 682 -2.54 -34.48 -8.85
CA SER A 682 -1.54 -35.32 -8.20
C SER A 682 -2.05 -35.89 -6.86
N SER A 683 -1.34 -36.91 -6.35
CA SER A 683 -1.52 -37.42 -4.99
C SER A 683 -1.23 -36.34 -3.94
N ASP A 684 -0.13 -35.60 -4.12
CA ASP A 684 0.33 -34.56 -3.20
C ASP A 684 -0.76 -33.48 -3.02
N TYR A 685 -1.29 -32.94 -4.12
CA TYR A 685 -2.37 -31.95 -4.11
C TYR A 685 -3.65 -32.51 -3.47
N SER A 686 -4.05 -33.73 -3.84
CA SER A 686 -5.28 -34.35 -3.33
C SER A 686 -5.22 -34.56 -1.82
N GLN A 687 -4.07 -34.99 -1.28
CA GLN A 687 -3.85 -35.18 0.15
C GLN A 687 -3.89 -33.85 0.91
N LEU A 688 -3.31 -32.78 0.35
CA LEU A 688 -3.33 -31.43 0.92
C LEU A 688 -4.77 -30.88 1.02
N ILE A 689 -5.56 -31.02 -0.05
CA ILE A 689 -6.96 -30.57 -0.08
C ILE A 689 -7.84 -31.40 0.87
N GLN A 690 -7.63 -32.71 0.96
CA GLN A 690 -8.40 -33.55 1.87
C GLN A 690 -8.10 -33.22 3.33
N SER A 691 -6.82 -33.04 3.68
CA SER A 691 -6.40 -32.75 5.05
C SER A 691 -6.83 -31.35 5.50
N SER A 692 -6.76 -30.35 4.60
CA SER A 692 -7.21 -28.99 4.90
C SER A 692 -8.71 -28.90 5.16
N LYS A 693 -9.53 -29.66 4.40
CA LYS A 693 -10.99 -29.75 4.64
C LYS A 693 -11.30 -30.32 6.02
N LYS A 694 -10.54 -31.31 6.50
CA LYS A 694 -10.70 -31.84 7.86
C LYS A 694 -10.42 -30.75 8.89
N TRP A 695 -9.30 -30.03 8.80
CA TRP A 695 -8.99 -28.93 9.73
C TRP A 695 -9.98 -27.77 9.68
N ALA A 696 -10.53 -27.45 8.50
CA ALA A 696 -11.59 -26.44 8.40
C ALA A 696 -12.82 -26.80 9.25
N GLN A 697 -13.16 -28.09 9.39
CA GLN A 697 -14.25 -28.56 10.26
C GLN A 697 -14.05 -28.23 11.74
N HIS A 698 -12.80 -28.09 12.21
CA HIS A 698 -12.52 -27.68 13.59
C HIS A 698 -12.89 -26.21 13.84
N ILE A 699 -12.79 -25.37 12.82
CA ILE A 699 -13.08 -23.94 12.91
C ILE A 699 -14.57 -23.68 12.72
N ILE A 700 -15.21 -24.33 11.74
CA ILE A 700 -16.66 -24.16 11.49
C ILE A 700 -17.54 -24.93 12.48
N GLU A 701 -16.97 -25.73 13.39
CA GLU A 701 -17.73 -26.47 14.40
C GLU A 701 -18.65 -25.56 15.20
N ALA A 702 -18.12 -24.47 15.77
CA ALA A 702 -18.89 -23.56 16.60
C ALA A 702 -20.08 -22.91 15.84
N PRO A 703 -19.89 -22.28 14.66
CA PRO A 703 -21.03 -21.72 13.93
C PRO A 703 -22.01 -22.78 13.44
N LEU A 704 -21.56 -23.96 13.04
CA LEU A 704 -22.44 -25.06 12.62
C LEU A 704 -23.31 -25.56 13.78
N VAL A 705 -22.70 -25.78 14.94
CA VAL A 705 -23.39 -26.19 16.17
C VAL A 705 -24.41 -25.16 16.62
N TRP A 706 -24.07 -23.87 16.54
CA TRP A 706 -25.01 -22.79 16.83
C TRP A 706 -26.18 -22.78 15.85
N ALA A 707 -25.94 -22.99 14.56
CA ALA A 707 -27.00 -23.07 13.56
C ALA A 707 -27.94 -24.26 13.81
N ILE A 708 -27.39 -25.45 14.13
CA ILE A 708 -28.18 -26.63 14.50
C ILE A 708 -29.03 -26.34 15.74
N HIS A 709 -28.44 -25.71 16.76
CA HIS A 709 -29.15 -25.39 17.99
C HIS A 709 -30.23 -24.31 17.80
N ALA A 710 -29.95 -23.28 16.99
CA ALA A 710 -30.93 -22.27 16.64
C ALA A 710 -32.11 -22.88 15.89
N LEU A 711 -31.85 -23.77 14.92
CA LEU A 711 -32.90 -24.52 14.21
C LEU A 711 -33.71 -25.38 15.16
N TYR A 712 -33.04 -26.07 16.10
CA TYR A 712 -33.71 -26.85 17.15
C TYR A 712 -34.69 -25.97 17.94
N ILE A 713 -34.25 -24.81 18.44
CA ILE A 713 -35.12 -23.88 19.18
C ILE A 713 -36.30 -23.40 18.33
N VAL A 714 -36.04 -23.00 17.07
CA VAL A 714 -37.10 -22.54 16.16
C VAL A 714 -38.17 -23.63 15.98
N VAL A 715 -37.75 -24.89 15.85
CA VAL A 715 -38.68 -26.02 15.69
C VAL A 715 -39.43 -26.30 16.99
N THR A 716 -38.73 -26.48 18.11
CA THR A 716 -39.35 -26.95 19.34
C THR A 716 -40.14 -25.87 20.07
N VAL A 717 -39.67 -24.62 20.07
CA VAL A 717 -40.39 -23.48 20.68
C VAL A 717 -41.41 -22.91 19.70
N GLY A 718 -41.04 -22.74 18.43
CA GLY A 718 -41.92 -22.13 17.43
C GLY A 718 -43.17 -22.97 17.11
N PHE A 719 -43.05 -24.30 17.14
CA PHE A 719 -44.19 -25.22 16.95
C PHE A 719 -44.73 -25.81 18.27
N GLY A 720 -44.13 -25.48 19.43
CA GLY A 720 -44.56 -26.01 20.73
C GLY A 720 -44.35 -27.53 20.88
N ILE A 721 -43.27 -28.06 20.30
CA ILE A 721 -42.94 -29.50 20.27
C ILE A 721 -41.65 -29.75 21.09
N PRO A 722 -41.70 -29.78 22.43
CA PRO A 722 -40.54 -30.11 23.26
C PRO A 722 -40.07 -31.55 23.01
N LEU A 723 -38.79 -31.76 22.71
CA LEU A 723 -38.28 -33.03 22.18
C LEU A 723 -38.48 -34.21 23.15
N VAL A 724 -38.03 -34.07 24.39
CA VAL A 724 -38.04 -35.16 25.38
C VAL A 724 -39.46 -35.51 25.76
N GLN A 725 -40.28 -34.49 26.02
CA GLN A 725 -41.72 -34.67 26.23
C GLN A 725 -42.37 -35.36 25.03
N THR A 726 -42.17 -34.88 23.80
CA THR A 726 -42.80 -35.46 22.59
C THR A 726 -42.40 -36.92 22.40
N VAL A 727 -41.11 -37.26 22.56
CA VAL A 727 -40.62 -38.63 22.47
C VAL A 727 -41.25 -39.51 23.57
N CYS A 728 -41.33 -39.01 24.82
CA CYS A 728 -41.98 -39.74 25.90
C CYS A 728 -43.49 -39.92 25.67
N TRP A 729 -44.19 -38.90 25.18
CA TRP A 729 -45.61 -39.00 24.80
C TRP A 729 -45.84 -40.04 23.71
N ILE A 730 -44.95 -40.12 22.72
CA ILE A 730 -45.01 -41.14 21.67
C ILE A 730 -44.77 -42.54 22.25
N ILE A 731 -43.71 -42.73 23.05
CA ILE A 731 -43.36 -44.04 23.63
C ILE A 731 -44.45 -44.56 24.57
N PHE A 732 -44.93 -43.72 25.49
CA PHE A 732 -46.01 -44.08 26.42
C PHE A 732 -47.33 -44.30 25.69
N GLY A 733 -47.60 -43.50 24.65
CA GLY A 733 -48.75 -43.70 23.75
C GLY A 733 -48.71 -45.06 23.05
N PHE A 734 -47.56 -45.48 22.51
CA PHE A 734 -47.40 -46.82 21.92
C PHE A 734 -47.58 -47.96 22.93
N ALA A 735 -47.21 -47.72 24.18
CA ALA A 735 -47.40 -48.68 25.27
C ALA A 735 -48.82 -48.64 25.88
N ASN A 736 -49.73 -47.76 25.42
CA ASN A 736 -51.03 -47.47 26.03
C ASN A 736 -50.94 -47.12 27.53
N LEU A 737 -49.86 -46.45 27.95
CA LEU A 737 -49.64 -46.02 29.33
C LEU A 737 -49.74 -44.49 29.43
N SER A 738 -50.28 -43.99 30.54
CA SER A 738 -50.23 -42.55 30.86
C SER A 738 -48.89 -42.19 31.47
N ILE A 739 -48.30 -41.05 31.11
CA ILE A 739 -47.07 -40.56 31.74
C ILE A 739 -47.38 -40.22 33.22
N PRO A 740 -46.70 -40.84 34.20
CA PRO A 740 -46.87 -40.51 35.62
C PRO A 740 -46.63 -39.02 35.91
N GLY A 741 -47.53 -38.38 36.68
CA GLY A 741 -47.47 -36.94 36.96
C GLY A 741 -46.17 -36.47 37.63
N PHE A 742 -45.49 -37.34 38.38
CA PHE A 742 -44.19 -37.03 39.00
C PHE A 742 -43.03 -36.97 37.98
N LEU A 743 -43.16 -37.60 36.81
CA LEU A 743 -42.15 -37.58 35.74
C LEU A 743 -42.23 -36.31 34.90
N LEU A 744 -43.40 -35.68 34.80
CA LEU A 744 -43.60 -34.51 33.94
C LEU A 744 -42.63 -33.35 34.25
N PRO A 745 -42.38 -32.96 35.53
CA PRO A 745 -41.37 -31.95 35.85
C PRO A 745 -39.96 -32.38 35.44
N LEU A 746 -39.62 -33.67 35.55
CA LEU A 746 -38.31 -34.18 35.15
C LEU A 746 -38.11 -34.12 33.63
N LEU A 747 -39.15 -34.40 32.83
CA LEU A 747 -39.12 -34.28 31.37
C LEU A 747 -38.94 -32.82 30.94
N ILE A 748 -39.65 -31.88 31.60
CA ILE A 748 -39.51 -30.45 31.37
C ILE A 748 -38.07 -29.99 31.70
N VAL A 749 -37.53 -30.42 32.85
CA VAL A 749 -36.14 -30.12 33.23
C VAL A 749 -35.16 -30.69 32.20
N ALA A 750 -35.39 -31.89 31.67
CA ALA A 750 -34.56 -32.47 30.63
C ALA A 750 -34.59 -31.66 29.32
N ASP A 751 -35.77 -31.22 28.87
CA ASP A 751 -35.88 -30.31 27.73
C ASP A 751 -35.14 -28.98 27.99
N ILE A 752 -35.29 -28.40 29.20
CA ILE A 752 -34.56 -27.19 29.63
C ILE A 752 -33.04 -27.42 29.57
N LEU A 753 -32.56 -28.56 30.02
CA LEU A 753 -31.13 -28.89 29.96
C LEU A 753 -30.64 -29.00 28.50
N ILE A 754 -31.45 -29.51 27.56
CA ILE A 754 -31.11 -29.49 26.14
C ILE A 754 -31.08 -28.06 25.59
N TYR A 755 -31.97 -27.17 26.03
CA TYR A 755 -31.90 -25.75 25.64
C TYR A 755 -30.65 -25.06 26.19
N ILE A 756 -30.25 -25.36 27.43
CA ILE A 756 -29.07 -24.73 28.06
C ILE A 756 -27.76 -25.30 27.50
N PHE A 757 -27.65 -26.63 27.39
CA PHE A 757 -26.41 -27.32 27.02
C PHE A 757 -26.39 -27.84 25.58
N GLY A 758 -27.42 -27.57 24.80
CA GLY A 758 -27.58 -28.06 23.43
C GLY A 758 -26.39 -27.79 22.52
N PRO A 759 -25.78 -26.58 22.48
CA PRO A 759 -24.58 -26.35 21.69
C PRO A 759 -23.43 -27.30 22.07
N TRP A 760 -23.25 -27.60 23.36
CA TRP A 760 -22.24 -28.56 23.79
C TRP A 760 -22.58 -29.99 23.35
N LEU A 761 -23.85 -30.42 23.52
CA LEU A 761 -24.32 -31.74 23.09
C LEU A 761 -24.19 -31.94 21.57
N TRP A 762 -24.57 -30.95 20.77
CA TRP A 762 -24.42 -30.99 19.31
C TRP A 762 -22.95 -31.02 18.89
N SER A 763 -22.06 -30.36 19.64
CA SER A 763 -20.61 -30.46 19.41
C SER A 763 -20.12 -31.89 19.60
N LEU A 764 -20.57 -32.57 20.66
CA LEU A 764 -20.23 -33.98 20.90
C LEU A 764 -20.77 -34.89 19.79
N ALA A 765 -22.03 -34.72 19.41
CA ALA A 765 -22.64 -35.49 18.32
C ALA A 765 -21.90 -35.28 16.99
N LEU A 766 -21.60 -34.03 16.63
CA LEU A 766 -20.86 -33.69 15.43
C LEU A 766 -19.47 -34.34 15.42
N ARG A 767 -18.74 -34.27 16.53
CA ARG A 767 -17.41 -34.89 16.67
C ARG A 767 -17.47 -36.40 16.58
N TYR A 768 -18.50 -37.02 17.17
CA TYR A 768 -18.73 -38.47 17.07
C TYR A 768 -18.88 -38.91 15.61
N PHE A 769 -19.76 -38.26 14.84
CA PHE A 769 -19.97 -38.57 13.42
C PHE A 769 -18.76 -38.24 12.53
N GLN A 770 -17.93 -37.28 12.93
CA GLN A 770 -16.72 -36.90 12.19
C GLN A 770 -15.47 -37.66 12.66
N HIS A 771 -15.61 -38.60 13.60
CA HIS A 771 -14.50 -39.35 14.20
C HIS A 771 -13.40 -38.45 14.80
N ARG A 772 -13.80 -37.36 15.47
CA ARG A 772 -12.91 -36.40 16.13
C ARG A 772 -12.92 -36.58 17.66
N PRO A 773 -11.87 -36.16 18.38
CA PRO A 773 -11.82 -36.26 19.84
C PRO A 773 -13.00 -35.55 20.52
N LEU A 774 -13.84 -36.31 21.21
CA LEU A 774 -15.10 -35.80 21.79
C LEU A 774 -14.87 -34.67 22.79
N LEU A 775 -13.84 -34.78 23.63
CA LEU A 775 -13.55 -33.86 24.74
C LEU A 775 -12.55 -32.75 24.37
N ALA A 776 -12.36 -32.47 23.08
CA ALA A 776 -11.61 -31.28 22.65
C ALA A 776 -12.26 -30.00 23.21
N ARG A 777 -11.46 -28.97 23.53
CA ARG A 777 -12.02 -27.70 24.02
C ARG A 777 -12.97 -27.11 22.99
N THR A 778 -14.13 -26.64 23.41
CA THR A 778 -15.09 -25.89 22.57
C THR A 778 -14.71 -24.40 22.55
N GLY A 779 -14.97 -23.73 21.43
CA GLY A 779 -14.69 -22.30 21.26
C GLY A 779 -13.57 -22.02 20.25
N LYS A 780 -12.85 -20.91 20.48
CA LYS A 780 -11.83 -20.41 19.55
C LYS A 780 -10.69 -21.43 19.36
N ARG A 781 -10.25 -21.61 18.12
CA ARG A 781 -9.15 -22.50 17.75
C ARG A 781 -7.83 -21.73 17.68
N SER A 782 -6.76 -22.39 18.05
CA SER A 782 -5.40 -21.92 17.80
C SER A 782 -4.66 -22.89 16.88
N VAL A 783 -3.85 -22.34 15.98
CA VAL A 783 -2.89 -23.07 15.15
C VAL A 783 -1.48 -22.63 15.49
N LEU A 784 -0.59 -23.59 15.74
CA LEU A 784 0.85 -23.38 15.89
C LEU A 784 1.56 -23.95 14.67
N ILE A 785 2.35 -23.12 13.99
CA ILE A 785 3.13 -23.51 12.81
C ILE A 785 4.60 -23.63 13.21
N GLY A 786 5.16 -24.83 13.12
CA GLY A 786 6.56 -25.12 13.37
C GLY A 786 7.26 -25.56 12.08
N ASP A 787 8.24 -24.80 11.62
CA ASP A 787 9.14 -25.15 10.51
C ASP A 787 10.43 -24.30 10.68
N ALA A 788 11.34 -24.33 9.70
CA ALA A 788 12.49 -23.45 9.64
C ALA A 788 12.10 -21.96 9.84
N PRO A 789 12.96 -21.13 10.45
CA PRO A 789 12.64 -19.75 10.82
C PRO A 789 11.94 -18.94 9.72
N TRP A 790 12.50 -18.91 8.52
CA TRP A 790 11.94 -18.16 7.40
C TRP A 790 10.57 -18.71 6.94
N ILE A 791 10.35 -20.02 6.97
CA ILE A 791 9.08 -20.65 6.56
C ILE A 791 7.97 -20.36 7.57
N HIS A 792 8.20 -20.62 8.86
CA HIS A 792 7.15 -20.43 9.86
C HIS A 792 6.78 -18.95 10.04
N GLN A 793 7.74 -18.03 9.85
CA GLN A 793 7.48 -16.58 9.85
C GLN A 793 6.60 -16.17 8.67
N LEU A 794 6.92 -16.63 7.46
CA LEU A 794 6.11 -16.39 6.25
C LEU A 794 4.70 -16.97 6.40
N LEU A 795 4.58 -18.22 6.86
CA LEU A 795 3.30 -18.89 7.04
C LEU A 795 2.47 -18.26 8.15
N ARG A 796 3.07 -17.82 9.26
CA ARG A 796 2.34 -17.11 10.32
C ARG A 796 1.69 -15.84 9.78
N CYS A 797 2.41 -15.03 9.01
CA CYS A 797 1.84 -13.83 8.38
C CYS A 797 0.76 -14.17 7.35
N TYR A 798 1.00 -15.18 6.51
CA TYR A 798 0.06 -15.65 5.51
C TYR A 798 -1.27 -16.12 6.12
N VAL A 799 -1.22 -17.06 7.07
CA VAL A 799 -2.41 -17.64 7.71
C VAL A 799 -3.13 -16.61 8.59
N SER A 800 -2.41 -15.73 9.28
CA SER A 800 -3.03 -14.65 10.05
C SER A 800 -3.87 -13.73 9.16
N LYS A 801 -3.34 -13.34 7.99
CA LYS A 801 -4.07 -12.51 7.02
C LYS A 801 -5.29 -13.24 6.45
N LEU A 802 -5.17 -14.54 6.14
CA LEU A 802 -6.28 -15.37 5.66
C LEU A 802 -7.51 -15.37 6.58
N PHE A 803 -7.31 -15.27 7.89
CA PHE A 803 -8.38 -15.31 8.89
C PHE A 803 -8.68 -13.95 9.53
N SER A 804 -8.04 -12.87 9.09
CA SER A 804 -8.12 -11.54 9.72
C SER A 804 -9.54 -10.91 9.71
N LEU A 805 -10.35 -11.26 8.71
CA LEU A 805 -11.76 -10.83 8.60
C LEU A 805 -12.76 -11.87 9.11
N SER A 806 -12.29 -13.03 9.58
CA SER A 806 -13.16 -14.06 10.13
C SER A 806 -13.98 -13.54 11.31
N TYR A 807 -15.17 -14.10 11.48
CA TYR A 807 -16.05 -13.80 12.60
C TYR A 807 -15.48 -14.41 13.89
N GLY A 808 -15.70 -13.78 15.05
CA GLY A 808 -15.12 -14.25 16.32
C GLY A 808 -15.40 -15.73 16.61
N ILE A 809 -16.61 -16.19 16.30
CA ILE A 809 -17.06 -17.59 16.44
C ILE A 809 -16.36 -18.59 15.51
N ALA A 810 -15.74 -18.12 14.42
CA ALA A 810 -15.00 -18.92 13.44
C ALA A 810 -13.56 -18.41 13.28
N SER A 811 -13.03 -17.71 14.29
CA SER A 811 -11.71 -17.10 14.25
C SER A 811 -10.61 -18.10 14.59
N LEU A 812 -9.42 -17.87 14.04
CA LEU A 812 -8.24 -18.70 14.23
C LEU A 812 -7.11 -17.86 14.84
N GLU A 813 -6.58 -18.27 15.98
CA GLU A 813 -5.36 -17.70 16.55
C GLU A 813 -4.14 -18.36 15.93
N VAL A 814 -3.24 -17.57 15.33
CA VAL A 814 -2.09 -18.07 14.57
C VAL A 814 -0.79 -17.78 15.31
N HIS A 815 -0.03 -18.83 15.61
CA HIS A 815 1.27 -18.78 16.23
C HIS A 815 2.31 -19.49 15.36
N GLY A 816 3.58 -19.19 15.58
CA GLY A 816 4.66 -19.95 14.96
C GLY A 816 5.96 -19.81 15.72
N GLY A 817 6.86 -20.77 15.53
CA GLY A 817 8.18 -20.78 16.14
C GLY A 817 9.07 -21.88 15.56
N ASN A 818 10.37 -21.81 15.83
CA ASN A 818 11.32 -22.83 15.40
C ASN A 818 11.18 -24.10 16.26
N PRO A 819 10.72 -25.23 15.70
CA PRO A 819 10.53 -26.48 16.44
C PRO A 819 11.84 -27.12 16.94
N GLN A 820 13.00 -26.73 16.38
CA GLN A 820 14.32 -27.21 16.84
C GLN A 820 14.87 -26.40 18.02
N ASP A 821 14.23 -25.30 18.38
CA ASP A 821 14.73 -24.34 19.37
C ASP A 821 13.59 -23.83 20.25
N HIS A 822 13.11 -22.62 20.02
CA HIS A 822 12.26 -21.90 20.97
C HIS A 822 10.75 -22.19 20.87
N MET A 823 10.26 -23.04 19.96
CA MET A 823 8.80 -23.25 19.76
C MET A 823 8.10 -23.69 21.04
N LEU A 824 8.64 -24.70 21.74
CA LEU A 824 8.02 -25.23 22.96
C LEU A 824 8.17 -24.28 24.15
N HIS A 825 9.27 -23.55 24.26
CA HIS A 825 9.39 -22.52 25.29
C HIS A 825 8.36 -21.40 25.09
N HIS A 826 8.18 -20.94 23.85
CA HIS A 826 7.24 -19.85 23.54
C HIS A 826 5.76 -20.27 23.59
N TYR A 827 5.44 -21.53 23.31
CA TYR A 827 4.04 -21.96 23.17
C TYR A 827 3.63 -23.25 23.88
N GLY A 828 4.56 -24.08 24.36
CA GLY A 828 4.26 -25.36 25.01
C GLY A 828 3.27 -25.22 26.18
N HIS A 829 3.40 -24.15 26.97
CA HIS A 829 2.49 -23.82 28.08
C HIS A 829 1.07 -23.39 27.66
N ARG A 830 0.84 -23.14 26.36
CA ARG A 830 -0.47 -22.76 25.78
C ARG A 830 -1.14 -23.89 25.01
N VAL A 831 -0.45 -25.02 24.85
CA VAL A 831 -1.01 -26.20 24.18
C VAL A 831 -2.15 -26.75 25.04
N VAL A 832 -3.33 -26.89 24.42
CA VAL A 832 -4.54 -27.41 25.08
C VAL A 832 -5.24 -28.41 24.18
N ARG A 833 -6.26 -29.10 24.74
CA ARG A 833 -7.10 -30.05 24.00
C ARG A 833 -7.72 -29.41 22.76
N GLY A 834 -7.35 -29.91 21.58
CA GLY A 834 -7.83 -29.40 20.30
C GLY A 834 -7.09 -28.15 19.79
N SER A 835 -5.89 -27.85 20.31
CA SER A 835 -4.90 -27.04 19.61
C SER A 835 -4.45 -27.75 18.33
N LEU A 836 -4.31 -27.02 17.23
CA LEU A 836 -3.81 -27.54 15.96
C LEU A 836 -2.33 -27.21 15.83
N ILE A 837 -1.49 -28.18 15.50
CA ILE A 837 -0.05 -27.98 15.28
C ILE A 837 0.32 -28.48 13.90
N PHE A 838 0.93 -27.62 13.10
CA PHE A 838 1.43 -27.93 11.78
C PHE A 838 2.95 -27.97 11.83
N LEU A 839 3.57 -29.13 11.58
CA LEU A 839 5.02 -29.33 11.67
C LEU A 839 5.59 -29.62 10.29
N GLY A 840 6.45 -28.74 9.79
CA GLY A 840 7.33 -29.05 8.66
C GLY A 840 8.56 -29.82 9.14
N ILE A 841 8.83 -30.96 8.52
CA ILE A 841 9.90 -31.88 8.89
C ILE A 841 10.85 -32.04 7.69
N PRO A 842 12.16 -31.80 7.86
CA PRO A 842 13.15 -32.06 6.81
C PRO A 842 13.32 -33.56 6.53
N ASP A 843 13.90 -33.90 5.38
CA ASP A 843 14.17 -35.30 5.00
C ASP A 843 15.46 -35.80 5.68
N GLY A 844 15.35 -36.43 6.85
CA GLY A 844 16.51 -36.89 7.61
C GLY A 844 17.24 -38.09 7.01
N ARG A 845 16.76 -38.67 5.89
CA ARG A 845 17.51 -39.70 5.14
C ARG A 845 18.70 -39.12 4.38
N ARG A 846 18.80 -37.80 4.28
CA ARG A 846 19.76 -37.10 3.39
C ARG A 846 21.13 -36.86 4.00
N SER A 847 21.20 -36.58 5.30
CA SER A 847 22.47 -36.42 6.01
C SER A 847 22.30 -36.64 7.52
N PRO A 848 23.39 -36.92 8.26
CA PRO A 848 23.33 -37.02 9.73
C PRO A 848 22.73 -35.76 10.39
N MET A 849 23.11 -34.58 9.91
CA MET A 849 22.60 -33.32 10.45
C MET A 849 21.11 -33.14 10.18
N GLN A 850 20.63 -33.50 8.99
CA GLN A 850 19.19 -33.49 8.68
C GLN A 850 18.44 -34.52 9.53
N LYS A 851 19.07 -35.65 9.86
CA LYS A 851 18.46 -36.64 10.78
C LYS A 851 18.33 -36.12 12.20
N GLU A 852 19.32 -35.38 12.67
CA GLU A 852 19.27 -34.69 13.97
C GLU A 852 18.15 -33.65 14.00
N SER A 853 18.05 -32.81 12.95
CA SER A 853 16.96 -31.84 12.81
C SER A 853 15.58 -32.51 12.76
N GLU A 854 15.40 -33.56 11.97
CA GLU A 854 14.17 -34.35 11.94
C GLU A 854 13.80 -34.87 13.33
N SER A 855 14.77 -35.46 14.03
CA SER A 855 14.58 -36.04 15.36
C SER A 855 14.20 -34.99 16.40
N ALA A 856 14.84 -33.82 16.37
CA ALA A 856 14.53 -32.69 17.25
C ALA A 856 13.08 -32.20 17.03
N ILE A 857 12.65 -32.05 15.78
CA ILE A 857 11.29 -31.60 15.44
C ILE A 857 10.25 -32.65 15.87
N VAL A 858 10.52 -33.92 15.62
CA VAL A 858 9.66 -35.03 16.05
C VAL A 858 9.54 -35.07 17.56
N MET A 859 10.65 -34.89 18.30
CA MET A 859 10.64 -34.80 19.76
C MET A 859 9.79 -33.62 20.23
N SER A 860 9.94 -32.45 19.62
CA SER A 860 9.14 -31.27 19.95
C SER A 860 7.64 -31.52 19.73
N GLY A 861 7.27 -32.18 18.63
CA GLY A 861 5.90 -32.60 18.37
C GLY A 861 5.37 -33.60 19.42
N LYS A 862 6.18 -34.59 19.80
CA LYS A 862 5.82 -35.57 20.84
C LYS A 862 5.65 -34.92 22.21
N GLN A 863 6.50 -33.96 22.57
CA GLN A 863 6.36 -33.19 23.81
C GLN A 863 5.06 -32.39 23.82
N ALA A 864 4.68 -31.76 22.69
CA ALA A 864 3.40 -31.08 22.56
C ALA A 864 2.20 -32.03 22.67
N ILE A 865 2.28 -33.23 22.10
CA ILE A 865 1.26 -34.29 22.27
C ILE A 865 1.16 -34.75 23.72
N GLY A 866 2.29 -34.79 24.45
CA GLY A 866 2.34 -35.17 25.86
C GLY A 866 1.57 -34.22 26.78
N VAL A 867 1.28 -32.99 26.34
CA VAL A 867 0.39 -32.06 27.06
C VAL A 867 -1.06 -32.48 26.86
N GLN A 868 -1.52 -33.39 27.72
CA GLN A 868 -2.87 -33.97 27.66
C GLN A 868 -3.70 -33.69 28.91
N ASN A 869 -5.01 -33.63 28.70
CA ASN A 869 -6.02 -33.65 29.76
C ASN A 869 -7.19 -34.51 29.27
N LEU A 870 -7.79 -35.35 30.13
CA LEU A 870 -8.88 -36.26 29.76
C LEU A 870 -8.57 -37.07 28.48
N SER A 871 -7.34 -37.59 28.40
CA SER A 871 -6.82 -38.39 27.27
C SER A 871 -6.93 -37.72 25.89
N THR A 872 -7.02 -36.39 25.87
CA THR A 872 -7.05 -35.57 24.65
C THR A 872 -5.92 -34.55 24.72
N GLY A 873 -5.24 -34.30 23.61
CA GLY A 873 -4.12 -33.34 23.51
C GLY A 873 -4.24 -32.43 22.29
N ALA A 874 -3.08 -31.99 21.79
CA ALA A 874 -2.98 -31.31 20.50
C ALA A 874 -3.19 -32.29 19.33
N GLU A 875 -3.69 -31.75 18.22
CA GLU A 875 -3.74 -32.45 16.93
C GLU A 875 -2.60 -31.96 16.05
N ILE A 876 -1.74 -32.88 15.64
CA ILE A 876 -0.54 -32.60 14.85
C ILE A 876 -0.69 -33.15 13.44
N ILE A 877 -0.46 -32.29 12.45
CA ILE A 877 -0.16 -32.69 11.08
C ILE A 877 1.32 -32.46 10.82
N ALA A 878 2.03 -33.53 10.46
CA ALA A 878 3.40 -33.45 9.96
C ALA A 878 3.41 -33.35 8.43
N LEU A 879 4.27 -32.49 7.88
CA LEU A 879 4.51 -32.32 6.45
C LEU A 879 6.00 -32.53 6.17
N GLY A 880 6.35 -33.45 5.29
CA GLY A 880 7.74 -33.71 4.92
C GLY A 880 7.86 -34.72 3.78
N HIS A 881 9.08 -35.16 3.48
CA HIS A 881 9.36 -36.08 2.37
C HIS A 881 9.72 -37.50 2.82
N ASP A 882 10.13 -37.69 4.08
CA ASP A 882 10.44 -39.02 4.62
C ASP A 882 9.14 -39.76 4.98
N PRO A 883 8.82 -40.91 4.37
CA PRO A 883 7.67 -41.73 4.75
C PRO A 883 7.65 -42.13 6.24
N ALA A 884 8.81 -42.17 6.90
CA ALA A 884 8.92 -42.52 8.32
C ALA A 884 8.13 -41.56 9.23
N ILE A 885 7.85 -40.32 8.80
CA ILE A 885 7.06 -39.37 9.59
C ILE A 885 5.62 -39.85 9.82
N ALA A 886 5.08 -40.69 8.92
CA ALA A 886 3.74 -41.27 9.07
C ALA A 886 3.64 -42.25 10.25
N HIS A 887 4.77 -42.75 10.73
CA HIS A 887 4.85 -43.70 11.84
C HIS A 887 5.21 -43.04 13.19
N GLN A 888 5.25 -41.70 13.28
CA GLN A 888 5.63 -40.97 14.49
C GLN A 888 4.48 -40.75 15.49
N SER A 889 3.38 -41.49 15.36
CA SER A 889 2.18 -41.39 16.21
C SER A 889 1.50 -40.01 16.21
N PHE A 890 1.66 -39.24 15.14
CA PHE A 890 0.91 -38.01 14.87
C PHE A 890 -0.46 -38.33 14.27
N GLN A 891 -1.43 -37.39 14.37
CA GLN A 891 -2.79 -37.62 13.88
C GLN A 891 -2.86 -37.76 12.36
N ALA A 892 -2.02 -37.03 11.63
CA ALA A 892 -1.83 -37.23 10.21
C ALA A 892 -0.43 -36.81 9.76
N ALA A 893 0.01 -37.41 8.66
CA ALA A 893 1.23 -37.06 7.95
C ALA A 893 0.93 -36.84 6.48
N ILE A 894 1.48 -35.77 5.92
CA ILE A 894 1.46 -35.44 4.50
C ILE A 894 2.87 -35.69 3.99
N VAL A 895 3.02 -36.74 3.19
CA VAL A 895 4.32 -37.16 2.65
C VAL A 895 4.38 -36.69 1.21
N LEU A 896 5.17 -35.64 0.96
CA LEU A 896 5.40 -35.13 -0.38
C LEU A 896 6.27 -36.12 -1.14
N SER A 897 5.93 -36.34 -2.41
CA SER A 897 6.72 -37.20 -3.28
C SER A 897 8.15 -36.63 -3.46
N SER A 898 9.16 -37.48 -3.69
CA SER A 898 10.53 -37.02 -3.96
C SER A 898 11.03 -37.59 -5.29
N SER A 899 11.78 -36.82 -6.09
CA SER A 899 12.56 -37.40 -7.20
C SER A 899 13.66 -38.32 -6.66
N ASN A 900 13.99 -39.36 -7.45
CA ASN A 900 14.70 -40.57 -7.03
C ASN A 900 15.86 -40.36 -6.03
N LEU A 901 15.89 -41.24 -5.03
CA LEU A 901 16.90 -41.34 -3.99
C LEU A 901 18.25 -41.77 -4.58
N ASP A 902 19.11 -40.83 -4.96
CA ASP A 902 20.54 -41.12 -4.90
C ASP A 902 20.95 -41.10 -3.42
N ALA A 903 20.76 -42.24 -2.77
CA ALA A 903 21.14 -42.52 -1.39
C ALA A 903 22.65 -42.76 -1.31
N SER A 904 23.43 -41.68 -1.28
CA SER A 904 24.81 -41.70 -0.80
C SER A 904 24.88 -40.85 0.45
N CYS A 905 25.24 -41.47 1.58
CA CYS A 905 25.31 -40.86 2.91
C CYS A 905 26.54 -39.94 3.08
N ASP A 906 27.51 -40.03 2.17
CA ASP A 906 28.77 -39.26 2.20
C ASP A 906 28.73 -38.05 1.26
N ARG A 907 27.75 -37.17 1.45
CA ARG A 907 27.65 -35.90 0.71
C ARG A 907 28.06 -34.72 1.57
N GLN A 908 28.66 -33.71 0.93
CA GLN A 908 29.15 -32.51 1.59
C GLN A 908 28.01 -31.78 2.31
N ILE A 909 28.22 -31.39 3.58
CA ILE A 909 27.21 -30.75 4.44
C ILE A 909 26.57 -29.52 3.76
N ALA A 910 27.36 -28.70 3.08
CA ALA A 910 26.89 -27.51 2.38
C ALA A 910 25.88 -27.82 1.26
N LEU A 911 26.07 -28.90 0.50
CA LEU A 911 25.15 -29.31 -0.56
C LEU A 911 23.78 -29.71 0.00
N GLU A 912 23.77 -30.47 1.09
CA GLU A 912 22.53 -30.95 1.72
C GLU A 912 21.76 -29.82 2.41
N GLU A 913 22.46 -28.87 3.02
CA GLU A 913 21.85 -27.65 3.56
C GLU A 913 21.21 -26.77 2.49
N LEU A 914 21.86 -26.62 1.33
CA LEU A 914 21.30 -25.90 0.20
C LEU A 914 20.10 -26.62 -0.40
N ARG A 915 20.13 -27.96 -0.45
CA ARG A 915 18.96 -28.74 -0.86
C ARG A 915 17.78 -28.44 0.06
N GLU A 916 18.02 -28.45 1.36
CA GLU A 916 17.00 -28.16 2.36
C GLU A 916 16.44 -26.74 2.24
N SER A 917 17.30 -25.75 2.12
CA SER A 917 16.87 -24.35 2.10
C SER A 917 16.26 -23.87 0.78
N ARG A 918 16.75 -24.40 -0.36
CA ARG A 918 16.36 -23.92 -1.69
C ARG A 918 15.24 -24.75 -2.32
N PHE A 919 15.14 -26.04 -2.00
CA PHE A 919 14.21 -26.96 -2.66
C PHE A 919 13.21 -27.60 -1.70
N THR A 920 13.64 -28.48 -0.77
CA THR A 920 12.67 -29.25 0.06
C THR A 920 11.90 -28.37 1.03
N GLY A 921 12.54 -27.39 1.68
CA GLY A 921 11.84 -26.38 2.47
C GLY A 921 10.91 -25.51 1.61
N PHE A 922 11.29 -25.23 0.36
CA PHE A 922 10.43 -24.49 -0.57
C PHE A 922 9.20 -25.32 -0.98
N GLU A 923 9.35 -26.63 -1.24
CA GLU A 923 8.22 -27.54 -1.46
C GLU A 923 7.26 -27.55 -0.25
N ARG A 924 7.79 -27.60 0.98
CA ARG A 924 6.96 -27.52 2.19
C ARG A 924 6.21 -26.19 2.30
N LEU A 925 6.85 -25.07 1.94
CA LEU A 925 6.19 -23.76 1.91
C LEU A 925 5.04 -23.74 0.89
N LEU A 926 5.25 -24.25 -0.33
CA LEU A 926 4.22 -24.33 -1.37
C LEU A 926 3.04 -25.21 -0.94
N ALA A 927 3.33 -26.38 -0.37
CA ALA A 927 2.31 -27.29 0.14
C ALA A 927 1.50 -26.65 1.26
N SER A 928 2.17 -25.92 2.15
CA SER A 928 1.52 -25.18 3.24
C SER A 928 0.61 -24.06 2.72
N TYR A 929 1.00 -23.34 1.66
CA TYR A 929 0.12 -22.36 1.01
C TYR A 929 -1.17 -22.99 0.50
N VAL A 930 -1.09 -24.10 -0.22
CA VAL A 930 -2.26 -24.83 -0.72
C VAL A 930 -3.14 -25.30 0.44
N PHE A 931 -2.53 -25.89 1.47
CA PHE A 931 -3.24 -26.40 2.64
C PHE A 931 -4.02 -25.30 3.37
N PHE A 932 -3.36 -24.20 3.74
CA PHE A 932 -4.01 -23.14 4.50
C PHE A 932 -4.98 -22.29 3.68
N TRP A 933 -4.73 -22.10 2.38
CA TRP A 933 -5.70 -21.49 1.48
C TRP A 933 -6.99 -22.29 1.42
N ALA A 934 -6.91 -23.61 1.17
CA ALA A 934 -8.08 -24.47 1.06
C ALA A 934 -8.87 -24.51 2.37
N MET A 935 -8.16 -24.53 3.51
CA MET A 935 -8.75 -24.43 4.83
C MET A 935 -9.49 -23.10 5.04
N ALA A 936 -8.85 -21.97 4.73
CA ALA A 936 -9.45 -20.63 4.88
C ALA A 936 -10.63 -20.43 3.92
N LYS A 937 -10.53 -20.87 2.68
CA LYS A 937 -11.61 -20.80 1.68
C LYS A 937 -12.86 -21.54 2.14
N GLN A 938 -12.70 -22.71 2.76
CA GLN A 938 -13.83 -23.47 3.31
C GLN A 938 -14.51 -22.72 4.46
N VAL A 939 -13.73 -22.09 5.35
CA VAL A 939 -14.28 -21.29 6.46
C VAL A 939 -14.95 -20.01 5.94
N ALA A 940 -14.30 -19.31 5.02
CA ALA A 940 -14.78 -18.05 4.45
C ALA A 940 -15.99 -18.20 3.52
N SER A 941 -16.29 -19.41 3.06
CA SER A 941 -17.48 -19.71 2.25
C SER A 941 -18.66 -20.23 3.09
N PHE A 942 -18.50 -20.34 4.42
CA PHE A 942 -19.58 -20.78 5.29
C PHE A 942 -20.80 -19.83 5.17
N PRO A 943 -22.02 -20.36 4.94
CA PRO A 943 -23.22 -19.54 4.77
C PRO A 943 -23.43 -18.56 5.94
N LEU A 944 -23.89 -17.34 5.66
CA LEU A 944 -24.12 -16.25 6.62
C LEU A 944 -22.87 -15.67 7.32
N LEU A 945 -21.70 -16.30 7.18
CA LEU A 945 -20.43 -15.84 7.74
C LEU A 945 -19.36 -15.62 6.66
N GLN A 946 -19.79 -15.29 5.44
CA GLN A 946 -18.88 -15.09 4.32
C GLN A 946 -17.98 -13.88 4.52
N TYR A 947 -16.71 -14.01 4.14
CA TYR A 947 -15.76 -12.91 4.17
C TYR A 947 -14.69 -13.07 3.07
N GLN A 948 -14.02 -11.96 2.72
CA GLN A 948 -12.92 -11.96 1.76
C GLN A 948 -11.63 -12.38 2.47
N HIS A 949 -11.25 -13.66 2.35
CA HIS A 949 -10.06 -14.21 3.03
C HIS A 949 -8.73 -13.70 2.45
N TRP A 950 -8.74 -12.95 1.35
CA TRP A 950 -7.54 -12.37 0.74
C TRP A 950 -7.25 -10.94 1.21
N LYS A 951 -7.99 -10.44 2.21
CA LYS A 951 -7.93 -9.06 2.71
C LYS A 951 -7.97 -9.01 4.22
N SER A 952 -7.44 -7.94 4.78
CA SER A 952 -7.61 -7.54 6.18
C SER A 952 -8.39 -6.23 6.30
N GLN A 953 -8.72 -5.82 7.53
CA GLN A 953 -9.41 -4.55 7.76
C GLN A 953 -8.51 -3.35 7.45
N SER A 954 -7.19 -3.46 7.67
CA SER A 954 -6.24 -2.36 7.46
C SER A 954 -5.76 -2.27 6.01
N ARG A 955 -5.76 -3.40 5.29
CA ARG A 955 -5.25 -3.50 3.91
C ARG A 955 -3.84 -2.97 3.71
N THR A 956 -2.98 -3.25 4.69
CA THR A 956 -1.58 -2.84 4.71
C THR A 956 -0.70 -3.90 4.05
N ARG A 957 -0.91 -4.18 2.75
CA ARG A 957 0.01 -5.05 2.00
C ARG A 957 1.36 -4.37 1.83
N ILE A 958 1.32 -3.07 1.49
CA ILE A 958 2.48 -2.19 1.41
C ILE A 958 2.53 -1.39 2.70
N MET A 959 3.68 -1.38 3.37
CA MET A 959 3.86 -0.60 4.59
C MET A 959 3.96 0.89 4.24
N THR A 960 2.98 1.68 4.67
CA THR A 960 2.80 3.10 4.31
C THR A 960 3.23 4.09 5.38
N THR A 961 3.49 3.64 6.62
CA THR A 961 3.82 4.52 7.75
C THR A 961 5.31 4.45 8.09
N ALA A 962 5.91 5.60 8.40
CA ALA A 962 7.32 5.75 8.71
C ALA A 962 7.71 5.18 10.09
N ALA A 963 8.96 4.74 10.24
CA ALA A 963 9.69 4.99 11.48
C ALA A 963 10.08 6.49 11.49
N PRO A 964 10.22 7.17 12.65
CA PRO A 964 10.29 8.65 12.79
C PRO A 964 11.53 9.34 12.17
N VAL A 965 12.21 8.68 11.24
CA VAL A 965 13.32 9.21 10.45
C VAL A 965 12.72 9.97 9.27
N SER A 966 12.29 11.22 9.49
CA SER A 966 12.05 12.16 8.39
C SER A 966 13.35 12.29 7.60
N ARG A 967 13.24 12.24 6.25
CA ARG A 967 14.29 12.46 5.24
C ARG A 967 15.68 12.47 5.87
N ALA A 968 16.32 11.29 6.01
CA ALA A 968 17.69 11.25 6.51
C ALA A 968 18.54 12.16 5.61
N THR A 969 18.88 13.36 6.06
CA THR A 969 19.77 14.25 5.36
C THR A 969 21.15 13.59 5.48
N VAL A 970 21.54 12.81 4.47
CA VAL A 970 22.87 12.15 4.43
C VAL A 970 23.93 13.15 3.96
N ASP A 971 23.76 14.42 4.31
CA ASP A 971 24.77 15.45 4.06
C ASP A 971 25.79 15.40 5.20
N ARG A 972 26.78 14.51 5.05
CA ARG A 972 27.93 14.42 5.98
C ARG A 972 28.77 15.70 5.98
N SER A 973 28.65 16.58 4.97
CA SER A 973 29.43 17.82 4.88
C SER A 973 29.02 18.85 5.93
N LYS A 974 27.73 18.92 6.30
CA LYS A 974 27.26 19.77 7.41
C LYS A 974 27.67 19.25 8.79
N ARG A 975 27.79 17.92 8.96
CA ARG A 975 28.18 17.31 10.25
C ARG A 975 29.62 17.55 10.66
N SER A 976 30.52 17.89 9.74
CA SER A 976 31.89 18.28 10.11
C SER A 976 31.97 19.69 10.70
N MET A 977 31.02 20.59 10.42
CA MET A 977 31.02 21.94 11.01
C MET A 977 30.47 21.96 12.45
N GLU A 978 29.50 21.10 12.78
CA GLU A 978 28.95 21.04 14.15
C GLU A 978 29.88 20.37 15.17
N ARG A 979 30.87 19.57 14.72
CA ARG A 979 31.89 18.99 15.62
C ARG A 979 33.10 19.88 15.87
N SER A 980 33.22 21.00 15.18
CA SER A 980 34.30 21.99 15.40
C SER A 980 33.91 23.10 16.38
N GLU A 981 32.69 23.12 16.91
CA GLU A 981 32.21 24.12 17.90
C GLU A 981 31.78 23.52 19.26
N VAL A 982 32.37 22.39 19.67
CA VAL A 982 32.27 21.89 21.06
C VAL A 982 33.65 21.64 21.64
#